data_AF-A0A8B7AAI7-F1
#
_entry.id   AF-A0A8B7AAI7-F1
#
_cell.length_a   1.000
_cell.length_b   1.000
_cell.length_c   1.000
_cell.angle_alpha   90.00
_cell.angle_beta   90.00
_cell.angle_gamma   90.00
#
_symmetry.space_group_name_H-M   'P 1'
#
loop_
_entity.id
_entity.type
_entity.pdbx_description
1 polymer ?
#
loop_
_entity_poly.entity_id
_entity_poly.type
_entity_poly.pdbx_seq_one_letter_code
_entity_poly.pdbx_strand_id
1 'polypeptide(L)'
;MAAVSALTEELESVTSELHAIDIQIQELVERQQELTKKKTILTKKIKQCLEDSAAGASNDCDSSPDAWNKEDFPWSDKVKDVLQNVFKLQMFRPLQLETINVTMAGKEVFLVMPTGGGKSLCYQLPALCSDGFTLVICPLISLMEDQLMVLQQLGISATMLNASSSKEHVKWVHAEMVNKNSKLKLIYVTPEKIAKSKMFMSRLEKAYEARRFTRIAVDEVHCCSQWGHDFRPDYKALGILKRQFPNTSLIGLTATATNHVLKDAQKILCIEKCFTFTASFNRPNLYYEVRQKPSNTDDFIEDIVKLINGRYKGQSGIIYCFSQKDSEQVTVSLQNLGIHAGAYHANMEPEDKTKVHRKWSANEIQVVVATVAFGMGIDKPDVRFVIHHSISKSMENYYQESGRAGRDDMKADCILYYGFGDIFRVSSMVVMENVGQQKLYEMVSYCQNISKCRRVLIAQHFDEVWNSDACNKMCDNCCKDIAFERKNVTEYCRDLIKILKQAEELNEKLTPLKLIDSWMGKGAAKLRAAGVTPPILPREDLEKIIAHFLLQQYLKEDYSFTAYATISYLKIGPKANLLNNEAHVITMQVKKPTQSCFGVESSQTCHSEQGDSKKQEKKSGNFYKKSVNMLQQSKNTGAKKRKFDDV
;
A
#
# COMPACT_ATOMS: atom_id res chain seq x y z
N MET A 1 -8.77 50.64 -38.38
CA MET A 1 -7.83 49.63 -37.85
C MET A 1 -7.41 49.93 -36.40
N ALA A 2 -6.96 51.15 -36.06
CA ALA A 2 -6.58 51.50 -34.68
C ALA A 2 -7.71 51.31 -33.64
N ALA A 3 -8.95 51.71 -33.94
CA ALA A 3 -10.09 51.53 -33.03
C ALA A 3 -10.48 50.06 -32.81
N VAL A 4 -10.30 49.20 -33.82
CA VAL A 4 -10.58 47.76 -33.70
C VAL A 4 -9.51 47.09 -32.83
N SER A 5 -8.24 47.50 -32.99
CA SER A 5 -7.11 47.03 -32.18
C SER A 5 -7.27 47.36 -30.69
N ALA A 6 -7.69 48.59 -30.38
CA ALA A 6 -7.91 49.01 -28.99
C ALA A 6 -9.05 48.22 -28.33
N LEU A 7 -10.15 47.99 -29.07
CA LEU A 7 -11.26 47.17 -28.58
C LEU A 7 -10.90 45.68 -28.44
N THR A 8 -9.94 45.17 -29.22
CA THR A 8 -9.46 43.78 -29.07
C THR A 8 -8.57 43.62 -27.86
N GLU A 9 -7.67 44.57 -27.58
CA GLU A 9 -6.87 44.58 -26.34
C GLU A 9 -7.75 44.71 -25.10
N GLU A 10 -8.78 45.56 -25.14
CA GLU A 10 -9.72 45.72 -24.04
C GLU A 10 -10.54 44.44 -23.80
N LEU A 11 -10.99 43.78 -24.88
CA LEU A 11 -11.68 42.49 -24.79
C LEU A 11 -10.78 41.39 -24.21
N GLU A 12 -9.51 41.34 -24.59
CA GLU A 12 -8.55 40.35 -24.08
C GLU A 12 -8.24 40.59 -22.59
N SER A 13 -8.13 41.86 -22.18
CA SER A 13 -8.00 42.26 -20.77
C SER A 13 -9.22 41.82 -19.94
N VAL A 14 -10.44 42.12 -20.39
CA VAL A 14 -11.68 41.73 -19.71
C VAL A 14 -11.83 40.21 -19.65
N THR A 15 -11.45 39.50 -20.71
CA THR A 15 -11.51 38.03 -20.75
C THR A 15 -10.53 37.41 -19.75
N SER A 16 -9.33 37.98 -19.62
CA SER A 16 -8.34 37.56 -18.62
C SER A 16 -8.83 37.80 -17.19
N GLU A 17 -9.48 38.93 -16.94
CA GLU A 17 -10.04 39.27 -15.62
C GLU A 17 -11.22 38.35 -15.25
N LEU A 18 -12.12 38.06 -16.19
CA LEU A 18 -13.20 37.07 -15.99
C LEU A 18 -12.63 35.69 -15.65
N HIS A 19 -11.60 35.25 -16.37
CA HIS A 19 -10.97 33.96 -16.11
C HIS A 19 -10.28 33.91 -14.73
N ALA A 20 -9.67 35.01 -14.29
CA ALA A 20 -9.10 35.12 -12.95
C ALA A 20 -10.18 35.05 -11.86
N ILE A 21 -11.33 35.69 -12.08
CA ILE A 21 -12.49 35.60 -11.18
C ILE A 21 -13.04 34.17 -11.14
N ASP A 22 -13.15 33.47 -12.26
CA ASP A 22 -13.61 32.07 -12.30
C ASP A 22 -12.68 31.15 -11.49
N ILE A 23 -11.37 31.37 -11.55
CA ILE A 23 -10.41 30.63 -10.73
C ILE A 23 -10.62 30.94 -9.24
N GLN A 24 -10.83 32.21 -8.86
CA GLN A 24 -11.13 32.57 -7.47
C GLN A 24 -12.45 31.95 -6.98
N ILE A 25 -13.47 31.90 -7.83
CA ILE A 25 -14.73 31.21 -7.52
C ILE A 25 -14.46 29.72 -7.30
N GLN A 26 -13.65 29.09 -8.15
CA GLN A 26 -13.30 27.68 -8.00
C GLN A 26 -12.51 27.41 -6.70
N GLU A 27 -11.57 28.28 -6.33
CA GLU A 27 -10.87 28.23 -5.05
C GLU A 27 -11.80 28.42 -3.86
N LEU A 28 -12.74 29.35 -3.94
CA LEU A 28 -13.75 29.58 -2.92
C LEU A 28 -14.69 28.38 -2.78
N VAL A 29 -15.02 27.70 -3.89
CA VAL A 29 -15.82 26.47 -3.90
C VAL A 29 -15.04 25.31 -3.29
N GLU A 30 -13.77 25.11 -3.65
CA GLU A 30 -12.91 24.10 -3.03
C GLU A 30 -12.73 24.36 -1.54
N ARG A 31 -12.49 25.62 -1.16
CA ARG A 31 -12.38 26.04 0.24
C ARG A 31 -13.69 25.87 0.98
N GLN A 32 -14.83 26.15 0.35
CA GLN A 32 -16.15 25.88 0.90
C GLN A 32 -16.35 24.39 1.11
N GLN A 33 -15.91 23.53 0.18
CA GLN A 33 -15.96 22.07 0.34
C GLN A 33 -15.04 21.59 1.46
N GLU A 34 -13.81 22.11 1.58
CA GLU A 34 -12.91 21.81 2.69
C GLU A 34 -13.50 22.25 4.04
N LEU A 35 -14.03 23.47 4.12
CA LEU A 35 -14.67 23.99 5.32
C LEU A 35 -15.95 23.22 5.65
N THR A 36 -16.68 22.73 4.65
CA THR A 36 -17.85 21.87 4.85
C THR A 36 -17.45 20.49 5.36
N LYS A 37 -16.38 19.89 4.83
CA LYS A 37 -15.78 18.66 5.35
C LYS A 37 -15.32 18.86 6.80
N LYS A 38 -14.59 19.94 7.08
CA LYS A 38 -14.11 20.30 8.42
C LYS A 38 -15.26 20.57 9.40
N LYS A 39 -16.30 21.28 8.95
CA LYS A 39 -17.55 21.49 9.70
C LYS A 39 -18.19 20.14 10.01
N THR A 40 -18.32 19.25 9.04
CA THR A 40 -18.90 17.90 9.25
C THR A 40 -18.10 17.09 10.26
N ILE A 41 -16.76 17.13 10.18
CA ILE A 41 -15.87 16.48 11.15
C ILE A 41 -16.04 17.08 12.54
N LEU A 42 -16.06 18.41 12.67
CA LEU A 42 -16.25 19.10 13.95
C LEU A 42 -17.63 18.83 14.53
N THR A 43 -18.69 18.86 13.72
CA THR A 43 -20.04 18.50 14.13
C THR A 43 -20.11 17.03 14.58
N LYS A 44 -19.40 16.11 13.92
CA LYS A 44 -19.30 14.72 14.35
C LYS A 44 -18.55 14.59 15.67
N LYS A 45 -17.44 15.32 15.85
CA LYS A 45 -16.71 15.38 17.14
C LYS A 45 -17.56 15.97 18.26
N ILE A 46 -18.33 17.01 17.98
CA ILE A 46 -19.26 17.62 18.94
C ILE A 46 -20.37 16.63 19.29
N LYS A 47 -20.97 15.96 18.29
CA LYS A 47 -21.96 14.89 18.55
C LYS A 47 -21.36 13.77 19.37
N GLN A 48 -20.16 13.32 19.06
CA GLN A 48 -19.49 12.26 19.80
C GLN A 48 -19.19 12.68 21.25
N CYS A 49 -18.72 13.91 21.48
CA CYS A 49 -18.54 14.46 22.84
C CYS A 49 -19.87 14.64 23.59
N LEU A 50 -20.95 14.95 22.88
CA LEU A 50 -22.29 15.08 23.45
C LEU A 50 -22.93 13.71 23.73
N GLU A 51 -22.68 12.70 22.89
CA GLU A 51 -23.10 11.30 23.08
C GLU A 51 -22.32 10.66 24.24
N ASP A 52 -21.04 10.99 24.40
CA ASP A 52 -20.23 10.62 25.58
C ASP A 52 -20.73 11.31 26.88
N SER A 53 -21.43 12.44 26.75
CA SER A 53 -22.05 13.17 27.89
C SER A 53 -23.52 12.80 28.12
N ALA A 54 -24.18 12.20 27.13
CA ALA A 54 -25.60 11.85 27.14
C ALA A 54 -25.76 10.37 26.80
N ALA A 55 -25.32 9.51 27.71
CA ALA A 55 -25.80 8.13 27.76
C ALA A 55 -27.32 8.15 28.00
N GLY A 56 -28.09 8.11 26.92
CA GLY A 56 -29.53 7.93 26.96
C GLY A 56 -30.31 8.70 25.90
N ALA A 57 -30.23 8.30 24.63
CA ALA A 57 -31.39 8.27 23.72
C ALA A 57 -31.05 7.56 22.40
N SER A 58 -31.92 6.61 22.06
CA SER A 58 -31.94 5.67 20.94
C SER A 58 -31.75 6.27 19.53
N ASN A 59 -30.85 5.65 18.74
CA ASN A 59 -30.95 5.54 17.28
C ASN A 59 -30.59 4.11 16.85
N ASP A 60 -31.61 3.37 16.40
CA ASP A 60 -31.63 1.91 16.20
C ASP A 60 -30.89 1.40 14.92
N CYS A 61 -29.76 1.98 14.54
CA CYS A 61 -28.93 1.37 13.49
C CYS A 61 -27.40 1.45 13.65
N ASP A 62 -26.89 2.04 14.73
CA ASP A 62 -25.45 2.04 15.06
C ASP A 62 -25.26 1.53 16.50
N SER A 63 -25.67 0.29 16.78
CA SER A 63 -25.17 -0.37 17.99
C SER A 63 -23.65 -0.53 17.82
N SER A 64 -22.87 0.16 18.64
CA SER A 64 -21.41 0.10 18.64
C SER A 64 -20.91 -1.36 18.70
N PRO A 65 -19.68 -1.65 18.24
CA PRO A 65 -19.10 -2.99 18.38
C PRO A 65 -19.24 -3.57 19.79
N ASP A 66 -19.11 -2.71 20.82
CA ASP A 66 -19.23 -3.09 22.23
C ASP A 66 -20.57 -3.75 22.57
N ALA A 67 -21.67 -3.36 21.92
CA ALA A 67 -22.98 -3.96 22.14
C ALA A 67 -23.04 -5.43 21.68
N TRP A 68 -22.17 -5.80 20.73
CA TRP A 68 -22.05 -7.14 20.14
C TRP A 68 -20.89 -7.96 20.70
N ASN A 69 -20.06 -7.36 21.56
CA ASN A 69 -18.96 -8.04 22.24
C ASN A 69 -19.48 -8.84 23.46
N LYS A 70 -20.29 -9.86 23.19
CA LYS A 70 -20.97 -10.68 24.20
C LYS A 70 -20.97 -12.16 23.82
N GLU A 71 -21.01 -13.02 24.84
CA GLU A 71 -21.13 -14.48 24.72
C GLU A 71 -22.47 -14.99 25.30
N ASP A 72 -23.53 -14.17 25.30
CA ASP A 72 -24.84 -14.48 25.88
C ASP A 72 -25.92 -14.85 24.84
N PHE A 73 -25.53 -15.08 23.59
CA PHE A 73 -26.45 -15.43 22.51
C PHE A 73 -26.74 -16.94 22.49
N PRO A 74 -27.89 -17.37 21.92
CA PRO A 74 -28.23 -18.80 21.82
C PRO A 74 -27.21 -19.67 21.05
N TRP A 75 -26.36 -19.04 20.23
CA TRP A 75 -25.30 -19.72 19.46
C TRP A 75 -23.94 -19.68 20.13
N SER A 76 -23.75 -18.95 21.24
CA SER A 76 -22.43 -18.66 21.83
C SER A 76 -21.68 -19.93 22.24
N ASP A 77 -22.35 -20.90 22.87
CA ASP A 77 -21.72 -22.18 23.24
C ASP A 77 -21.21 -22.95 22.01
N LYS A 78 -22.02 -23.02 20.94
CA LYS A 78 -21.64 -23.68 19.69
C LYS A 78 -20.51 -22.95 18.98
N VAL A 79 -20.51 -21.61 19.01
CA VAL A 79 -19.44 -20.78 18.44
C VAL A 79 -18.11 -21.04 19.15
N LYS A 80 -18.13 -21.10 20.48
CA LYS A 80 -16.96 -21.37 21.31
C LYS A 80 -16.43 -22.79 21.13
N ASP A 81 -17.33 -23.77 21.07
CA ASP A 81 -17.00 -25.16 20.77
C ASP A 81 -16.30 -25.30 19.41
N VAL A 82 -16.88 -24.72 18.35
CA VAL A 82 -16.28 -24.77 17.00
C VAL A 82 -14.92 -24.06 16.97
N LEU A 83 -14.78 -22.92 17.66
CA LEU A 83 -13.50 -22.19 17.74
C LEU A 83 -12.39 -23.07 18.35
N GLN A 84 -12.66 -23.69 19.51
CA GLN A 84 -11.66 -24.42 20.28
C GLN A 84 -11.43 -25.82 19.73
N ASN A 85 -12.49 -26.54 19.36
CA ASN A 85 -12.42 -27.94 19.00
C ASN A 85 -12.22 -28.18 17.50
N VAL A 86 -12.68 -27.28 16.62
CA VAL A 86 -12.44 -27.40 15.18
C VAL A 86 -11.26 -26.53 14.76
N PHE A 87 -11.32 -25.23 14.98
CA PHE A 87 -10.29 -24.29 14.54
C PHE A 87 -9.03 -24.28 15.42
N LYS A 88 -9.06 -24.93 16.59
CA LYS A 88 -7.93 -25.03 17.54
C LYS A 88 -7.42 -23.66 18.01
N LEU A 89 -8.31 -22.68 18.12
CA LEU A 89 -8.03 -21.33 18.60
C LEU A 89 -8.57 -21.14 20.01
N GLN A 90 -7.82 -20.44 20.87
CA GLN A 90 -8.22 -20.23 22.27
C GLN A 90 -9.13 -19.00 22.47
N MET A 91 -8.85 -17.91 21.73
CA MET A 91 -9.53 -16.63 21.89
C MET A 91 -9.78 -15.96 20.53
N PHE A 92 -10.78 -15.09 20.49
CA PHE A 92 -11.03 -14.20 19.37
C PHE A 92 -10.06 -13.01 19.37
N ARG A 93 -9.65 -12.58 18.17
CA ARG A 93 -9.00 -11.29 17.96
C ARG A 93 -10.05 -10.17 17.96
N PRO A 94 -9.64 -8.90 18.15
CA PRO A 94 -10.57 -7.77 18.18
C PRO A 94 -11.51 -7.75 16.98
N LEU A 95 -12.80 -7.44 17.21
CA LEU A 95 -13.88 -7.40 16.23
C LEU A 95 -14.30 -8.74 15.60
N GLN A 96 -13.62 -9.85 15.87
CA GLN A 96 -14.04 -11.15 15.32
C GLN A 96 -15.35 -11.64 15.95
N LEU A 97 -15.47 -11.58 17.29
CA LEU A 97 -16.65 -12.07 18.00
C LEU A 97 -17.89 -11.24 17.63
N GLU A 98 -17.73 -9.92 17.62
CA GLU A 98 -18.76 -8.95 17.27
C GLU A 98 -19.27 -9.20 15.86
N THR A 99 -18.37 -9.38 14.89
CA THR A 99 -18.72 -9.68 13.49
C THR A 99 -19.46 -11.01 13.37
N ILE A 100 -18.97 -12.05 14.07
CA ILE A 100 -19.61 -13.37 14.10
C ILE A 100 -21.03 -13.26 14.67
N ASN A 101 -21.23 -12.52 15.76
CA ASN A 101 -22.54 -12.36 16.38
C ASN A 101 -23.53 -11.63 15.47
N VAL A 102 -23.12 -10.54 14.80
CA VAL A 102 -23.97 -9.82 13.83
C VAL A 102 -24.37 -10.74 12.68
N THR A 103 -23.41 -11.51 12.17
CA THR A 103 -23.59 -12.46 11.07
C THR A 103 -24.51 -13.60 11.49
N MET A 104 -24.34 -14.18 12.68
CA MET A 104 -25.21 -15.22 13.24
C MET A 104 -26.63 -14.72 13.51
N ALA A 105 -26.80 -13.44 13.84
CA ALA A 105 -28.09 -12.77 13.96
C ALA A 105 -28.77 -12.48 12.60
N GLY A 106 -28.15 -12.87 11.48
CA GLY A 106 -28.72 -12.75 10.13
C GLY A 106 -28.67 -11.34 9.55
N LYS A 107 -27.84 -10.45 10.10
CA LYS A 107 -27.70 -9.06 9.66
C LYS A 107 -26.49 -8.87 8.74
N GLU A 108 -26.52 -7.83 7.92
CA GLU A 108 -25.41 -7.46 7.03
C GLU A 108 -24.30 -6.71 7.75
N VAL A 109 -23.05 -7.06 7.44
CA VAL A 109 -21.87 -6.43 8.06
C VAL A 109 -20.71 -6.31 7.07
N PHE A 110 -20.05 -5.16 7.07
CA PHE A 110 -18.73 -4.96 6.51
C PHE A 110 -17.68 -4.97 7.60
N LEU A 111 -16.67 -5.84 7.44
CA LEU A 111 -15.51 -5.91 8.31
C LEU A 111 -14.28 -5.40 7.56
N VAL A 112 -13.75 -4.29 8.06
CA VAL A 112 -12.47 -3.73 7.63
C VAL A 112 -11.41 -4.14 8.64
N MET A 113 -10.48 -4.98 8.23
CA MET A 113 -9.46 -5.52 9.12
C MET A 113 -8.15 -5.80 8.37
N PRO A 114 -6.98 -5.46 8.94
CA PRO A 114 -5.69 -5.65 8.28
C PRO A 114 -5.49 -7.05 7.68
N THR A 115 -4.65 -7.15 6.66
CA THR A 115 -4.22 -8.44 6.12
C THR A 115 -3.55 -9.27 7.24
N GLY A 116 -3.88 -10.56 7.32
CA GLY A 116 -3.44 -11.41 8.43
C GLY A 116 -4.23 -11.20 9.74
N GLY A 117 -5.17 -10.25 9.80
CA GLY A 117 -5.98 -9.99 11.01
C GLY A 117 -6.98 -11.09 11.37
N GLY A 118 -7.25 -12.05 10.46
CA GLY A 118 -8.16 -13.17 10.71
C GLY A 118 -9.59 -12.96 10.19
N LYS A 119 -9.75 -12.24 9.08
CA LYS A 119 -11.05 -12.00 8.41
C LYS A 119 -11.79 -13.31 8.06
N SER A 120 -11.06 -14.32 7.61
CA SER A 120 -11.65 -15.59 7.14
C SER A 120 -12.48 -16.30 8.21
N LEU A 121 -12.03 -16.28 9.47
CA LEU A 121 -12.73 -16.90 10.58
C LEU A 121 -14.17 -16.35 10.75
N CYS A 122 -14.38 -15.07 10.42
CA CYS A 122 -15.65 -14.37 10.61
C CYS A 122 -16.78 -14.88 9.71
N TYR A 123 -16.48 -15.63 8.64
CA TYR A 123 -17.50 -16.32 7.83
C TYR A 123 -17.35 -17.84 7.84
N GLN A 124 -16.14 -18.36 8.03
CA GLN A 124 -15.88 -19.80 8.10
C GLN A 124 -16.51 -20.42 9.35
N LEU A 125 -16.38 -19.78 10.52
CA LEU A 125 -16.97 -20.29 11.76
C LEU A 125 -18.51 -20.27 11.70
N PRO A 126 -19.18 -19.16 11.31
CA PRO A 126 -20.64 -19.17 11.11
C PRO A 126 -21.14 -20.23 10.14
N ALA A 127 -20.37 -20.57 9.09
CA ALA A 127 -20.74 -21.63 8.14
C ALA A 127 -20.88 -23.01 8.82
N LEU A 128 -20.08 -23.29 9.85
CA LEU A 128 -20.17 -24.54 10.63
C LEU A 128 -21.31 -24.48 11.66
N CYS A 129 -21.62 -23.30 12.18
CA CYS A 129 -22.69 -23.12 13.16
C CYS A 129 -24.10 -23.14 12.55
N SER A 130 -24.23 -22.80 11.27
CA SER A 130 -25.50 -22.78 10.52
C SER A 130 -25.74 -24.05 9.70
N ASP A 131 -26.99 -24.30 9.33
CA ASP A 131 -27.36 -25.35 8.37
C ASP A 131 -27.07 -24.91 6.93
N GLY A 132 -26.82 -25.91 6.06
CA GLY A 132 -26.50 -25.67 4.67
C GLY A 132 -25.06 -25.16 4.45
N PHE A 133 -24.88 -24.32 3.44
CA PHE A 133 -23.58 -23.79 3.03
C PHE A 133 -23.55 -22.25 2.96
N THR A 134 -22.34 -21.71 3.12
CA THR A 134 -21.99 -20.30 2.85
C THR A 134 -21.36 -20.19 1.46
N LEU A 135 -21.86 -19.26 0.65
CA LEU A 135 -21.25 -18.91 -0.64
C LEU A 135 -20.17 -17.86 -0.41
N VAL A 136 -18.95 -18.10 -0.89
CA VAL A 136 -17.83 -17.17 -0.77
C VAL A 136 -17.43 -16.69 -2.16
N ILE A 137 -17.54 -15.40 -2.42
CA ILE A 137 -17.08 -14.76 -3.65
C ILE A 137 -15.67 -14.24 -3.39
N CYS A 138 -14.70 -14.73 -4.15
CA CYS A 138 -13.29 -14.38 -4.00
C CYS A 138 -12.70 -14.01 -5.38
N PRO A 139 -11.88 -12.94 -5.49
CA PRO A 139 -11.42 -12.45 -6.78
C PRO A 139 -10.36 -13.35 -7.44
N LEU A 140 -9.65 -14.17 -6.67
CA LEU A 140 -8.52 -14.97 -7.18
C LEU A 140 -8.63 -16.45 -6.82
N ILE A 141 -8.19 -17.28 -7.76
CA ILE A 141 -8.12 -18.73 -7.59
C ILE A 141 -7.10 -19.12 -6.52
N SER A 142 -5.92 -18.49 -6.52
CA SER A 142 -4.88 -18.79 -5.52
C SER A 142 -5.35 -18.55 -4.09
N LEU A 143 -6.10 -17.47 -3.84
CA LEU A 143 -6.70 -17.21 -2.53
C LEU A 143 -7.70 -18.30 -2.13
N MET A 144 -8.53 -18.77 -3.07
CA MET A 144 -9.47 -19.85 -2.81
C MET A 144 -8.73 -21.15 -2.48
N GLU A 145 -7.65 -21.48 -3.19
CA GLU A 145 -6.83 -22.66 -2.95
C GLU A 145 -6.18 -22.65 -1.56
N ASP A 146 -5.62 -21.50 -1.15
CA ASP A 146 -5.05 -21.35 0.20
C ASP A 146 -6.09 -21.58 1.30
N GLN A 147 -7.31 -21.03 1.14
CA GLN A 147 -8.38 -21.26 2.11
C GLN A 147 -8.82 -22.73 2.12
N LEU A 148 -8.94 -23.38 0.97
CA LEU A 148 -9.34 -24.79 0.88
C LEU A 148 -8.30 -25.71 1.52
N MET A 149 -7.01 -25.42 1.34
CA MET A 149 -5.93 -26.20 1.97
C MET A 149 -6.05 -26.19 3.49
N VAL A 150 -6.26 -25.01 4.10
CA VAL A 150 -6.44 -24.87 5.55
C VAL A 150 -7.72 -25.59 6.01
N LEU A 151 -8.84 -25.40 5.31
CA LEU A 151 -10.11 -26.04 5.65
C LEU A 151 -10.03 -27.57 5.57
N GLN A 152 -9.31 -28.11 4.58
CA GLN A 152 -9.12 -29.55 4.42
C GLN A 152 -8.27 -30.15 5.55
N GLN A 153 -7.22 -29.44 6.00
CA GLN A 153 -6.43 -29.84 7.17
C GLN A 153 -7.25 -29.86 8.47
N LEU A 154 -8.23 -28.96 8.58
CA LEU A 154 -9.18 -28.91 9.70
C LEU A 154 -10.34 -29.92 9.56
N GLY A 155 -10.38 -30.71 8.48
CA GLY A 155 -11.45 -31.68 8.22
C GLY A 155 -12.79 -31.05 7.83
N ILE A 156 -12.79 -29.79 7.38
CA ILE A 156 -13.99 -29.05 7.00
C ILE A 156 -14.30 -29.29 5.52
N SER A 157 -15.54 -29.71 5.22
CA SER A 157 -15.99 -29.91 3.84
C SER A 157 -16.24 -28.58 3.13
N ALA A 158 -15.33 -28.21 2.23
CA ALA A 158 -15.39 -27.02 1.40
C ALA A 158 -14.96 -27.35 -0.03
N THR A 159 -15.41 -26.55 -1.01
CA THR A 159 -15.05 -26.71 -2.42
C THR A 159 -14.96 -25.37 -3.13
N MET A 160 -14.36 -25.33 -4.32
CA MET A 160 -14.43 -24.19 -5.23
C MET A 160 -14.98 -24.57 -6.62
N LEU A 161 -15.53 -23.58 -7.31
CA LEU A 161 -15.83 -23.64 -8.74
C LEU A 161 -15.17 -22.47 -9.48
N ASN A 162 -14.33 -22.81 -10.46
CA ASN A 162 -13.61 -21.86 -11.31
C ASN A 162 -13.81 -22.21 -12.81
N ALA A 163 -13.07 -21.54 -13.69
CA ALA A 163 -13.13 -21.77 -15.13
C ALA A 163 -12.52 -23.13 -15.56
N SER A 164 -11.50 -23.60 -14.83
CA SER A 164 -10.77 -24.85 -15.08
C SER A 164 -11.39 -26.09 -14.41
N SER A 165 -12.55 -25.95 -13.76
CA SER A 165 -13.21 -27.06 -13.05
C SER A 165 -13.70 -28.13 -14.03
N SER A 166 -13.45 -29.40 -13.70
CA SER A 166 -13.89 -30.53 -14.54
C SER A 166 -15.42 -30.63 -14.57
N LYS A 167 -15.97 -31.21 -15.65
CA LYS A 167 -17.42 -31.41 -15.79
C LYS A 167 -17.99 -32.30 -14.67
N GLU A 168 -17.22 -33.30 -14.24
CA GLU A 168 -17.58 -34.20 -13.14
C GLU A 168 -17.67 -33.44 -11.81
N HIS A 169 -16.67 -32.62 -11.50
CA HIS A 169 -16.65 -31.78 -10.31
C HIS A 169 -17.82 -30.80 -10.29
N VAL A 170 -18.08 -30.11 -11.39
CA VAL A 170 -19.22 -29.19 -11.53
C VAL A 170 -20.55 -29.92 -11.28
N LYS A 171 -20.72 -31.12 -11.83
CA LYS A 171 -21.92 -31.94 -11.64
C LYS A 171 -22.09 -32.35 -10.17
N TRP A 172 -21.02 -32.75 -9.51
CA TRP A 172 -21.01 -33.08 -8.09
C TRP A 172 -21.38 -31.87 -7.22
N VAL A 173 -20.75 -30.70 -7.42
CA VAL A 173 -21.08 -29.48 -6.66
C VAL A 173 -22.56 -29.12 -6.81
N HIS A 174 -23.08 -29.13 -8.04
CA HIS A 174 -24.49 -28.83 -8.29
C HIS A 174 -25.46 -29.81 -7.63
N ALA A 175 -25.07 -31.07 -7.46
CA ALA A 175 -25.86 -32.07 -6.74
C ALA A 175 -25.82 -31.80 -5.23
N GLU A 176 -24.64 -31.51 -4.68
CA GLU A 176 -24.46 -31.24 -3.24
C GLU A 176 -25.18 -29.96 -2.79
N MET A 177 -25.24 -28.92 -3.62
CA MET A 177 -25.98 -27.68 -3.32
C MET A 177 -27.46 -27.93 -3.00
N VAL A 178 -28.09 -28.90 -3.67
CA VAL A 178 -29.52 -29.23 -3.50
C VAL A 178 -29.75 -30.46 -2.62
N ASN A 179 -28.71 -31.22 -2.31
CA ASN A 179 -28.78 -32.42 -1.47
C ASN A 179 -29.02 -32.04 0.00
N LYS A 180 -30.18 -32.41 0.55
CA LYS A 180 -30.58 -32.11 1.94
C LYS A 180 -29.63 -32.69 2.99
N ASN A 181 -28.93 -33.78 2.67
CA ASN A 181 -28.01 -34.46 3.57
C ASN A 181 -26.55 -34.06 3.33
N SER A 182 -26.29 -33.10 2.44
CA SER A 182 -24.92 -32.67 2.15
C SER A 182 -24.27 -32.05 3.38
N LYS A 183 -23.03 -32.48 3.64
CA LYS A 183 -22.16 -31.95 4.68
C LYS A 183 -21.31 -30.77 4.21
N LEU A 184 -21.43 -30.37 2.94
CA LEU A 184 -20.68 -29.26 2.36
C LEU A 184 -21.05 -27.94 3.04
N LYS A 185 -20.06 -27.23 3.59
CA LYS A 185 -20.28 -26.00 4.37
C LYS A 185 -19.87 -24.72 3.65
N LEU A 186 -18.89 -24.77 2.75
CA LEU A 186 -18.38 -23.60 2.05
C LEU A 186 -18.22 -23.88 0.56
N ILE A 187 -18.67 -22.94 -0.28
CA ILE A 187 -18.48 -22.97 -1.73
C ILE A 187 -17.83 -21.67 -2.17
N TYR A 188 -16.60 -21.75 -2.66
CA TYR A 188 -15.85 -20.62 -3.19
C TYR A 188 -16.07 -20.47 -4.69
N VAL A 189 -16.34 -19.25 -5.15
CA VAL A 189 -16.52 -18.93 -6.56
C VAL A 189 -15.89 -17.60 -6.91
N THR A 190 -15.56 -17.43 -8.19
CA THR A 190 -15.17 -16.13 -8.72
C THR A 190 -16.42 -15.29 -9.09
N PRO A 191 -16.33 -13.95 -9.12
CA PRO A 191 -17.47 -13.08 -9.48
C PRO A 191 -18.07 -13.40 -10.85
N GLU A 192 -17.24 -13.86 -11.79
CA GLU A 192 -17.64 -14.27 -13.13
C GLU A 192 -18.65 -15.42 -13.11
N LYS A 193 -18.59 -16.32 -12.11
CA LYS A 193 -19.60 -17.39 -11.98
C LYS A 193 -20.98 -16.82 -11.70
N ILE A 194 -21.08 -15.78 -10.88
CA ILE A 194 -22.35 -15.09 -10.59
C ILE A 194 -22.84 -14.36 -11.83
N ALA A 195 -21.95 -13.64 -12.51
CA ALA A 195 -22.32 -12.83 -13.68
C ALA A 195 -22.69 -13.66 -14.92
N LYS A 196 -21.98 -14.78 -15.17
CA LYS A 196 -22.00 -15.48 -16.47
C LYS A 196 -22.66 -16.86 -16.44
N SER A 197 -22.88 -17.48 -15.26
CA SER A 197 -23.43 -18.84 -15.17
C SER A 197 -24.89 -18.87 -14.73
N LYS A 198 -25.80 -18.97 -15.72
CA LYS A 198 -27.25 -19.15 -15.46
C LYS A 198 -27.56 -20.44 -14.68
N MET A 199 -26.85 -21.53 -15.00
CA MET A 199 -27.02 -22.81 -14.31
C MET A 199 -26.67 -22.69 -12.82
N PHE A 200 -25.57 -22.01 -12.50
CA PHE A 200 -25.16 -21.81 -11.10
C PHE A 200 -26.19 -20.98 -10.33
N MET A 201 -26.67 -19.88 -10.92
CA MET A 201 -27.74 -19.07 -10.31
C MET A 201 -29.03 -19.87 -10.07
N SER A 202 -29.46 -20.71 -11.02
CA SER A 202 -30.62 -21.59 -10.83
C SER A 202 -30.41 -22.62 -9.70
N ARG A 203 -29.18 -23.08 -9.47
CA ARG A 203 -28.86 -23.98 -8.35
C ARG A 203 -28.86 -23.25 -7.01
N LEU A 204 -28.39 -21.99 -6.97
CA LEU A 204 -28.50 -21.14 -5.78
C LEU A 204 -29.96 -20.88 -5.41
N GLU A 205 -30.81 -20.60 -6.38
CA GLU A 205 -32.25 -20.41 -6.19
C GLU A 205 -32.91 -21.64 -5.55
N LYS A 206 -32.68 -22.83 -6.11
CA LYS A 206 -33.17 -24.09 -5.52
C LYS A 206 -32.64 -24.35 -4.11
N ALA A 207 -31.37 -24.03 -3.86
CA ALA A 207 -30.77 -24.18 -2.53
C ALA A 207 -31.34 -23.17 -1.52
N TYR A 208 -31.64 -21.95 -1.97
CA TYR A 208 -32.26 -20.89 -1.19
C TYR A 208 -33.69 -21.28 -0.77
N GLU A 209 -34.52 -21.74 -1.72
CA GLU A 209 -35.87 -22.24 -1.45
C GLU A 209 -35.85 -23.42 -0.45
N ALA A 210 -34.85 -24.30 -0.58
CA ALA A 210 -34.63 -25.41 0.33
C ALA A 210 -34.00 -25.01 1.68
N ARG A 211 -33.81 -23.70 1.95
CA ARG A 211 -33.17 -23.13 3.14
C ARG A 211 -31.76 -23.67 3.43
N ARG A 212 -31.04 -24.09 2.38
CA ARG A 212 -29.65 -24.55 2.46
C ARG A 212 -28.63 -23.46 2.16
N PHE A 213 -29.07 -22.33 1.60
CA PHE A 213 -28.21 -21.20 1.28
C PHE A 213 -28.62 -20.01 2.13
N THR A 214 -27.86 -19.76 3.20
CA THR A 214 -28.24 -18.82 4.27
C THR A 214 -27.25 -17.66 4.45
N ARG A 215 -26.07 -17.74 3.83
CA ARG A 215 -25.01 -16.75 3.99
C ARG A 215 -24.17 -16.54 2.73
N ILE A 216 -23.84 -15.28 2.48
CA ILE A 216 -22.92 -14.82 1.43
C ILE A 216 -21.73 -14.13 2.09
N ALA A 217 -20.52 -14.50 1.71
CA ALA A 217 -19.31 -13.75 2.01
C ALA A 217 -18.74 -13.17 0.71
N VAL A 218 -18.48 -11.87 0.69
CA VAL A 218 -17.79 -11.19 -0.40
C VAL A 218 -16.40 -10.80 0.12
N ASP A 219 -15.40 -11.56 -0.29
CA ASP A 219 -14.00 -11.25 0.01
C ASP A 219 -13.51 -10.13 -0.90
N GLU A 220 -12.59 -9.31 -0.40
CA GLU A 220 -12.12 -8.09 -1.06
C GLU A 220 -13.25 -7.20 -1.60
N VAL A 221 -14.25 -6.91 -0.77
CA VAL A 221 -15.46 -6.15 -1.13
C VAL A 221 -15.19 -4.77 -1.76
N HIS A 222 -14.01 -4.21 -1.49
CA HIS A 222 -13.55 -2.96 -2.07
C HIS A 222 -13.42 -3.01 -3.61
N CYS A 223 -13.27 -4.19 -4.21
CA CYS A 223 -13.23 -4.40 -5.67
C CYS A 223 -14.53 -3.98 -6.38
N CYS A 224 -15.65 -3.84 -5.66
CA CYS A 224 -16.90 -3.29 -6.19
C CYS A 224 -16.72 -1.86 -6.71
N SER A 225 -15.97 -1.03 -5.99
CA SER A 225 -15.90 0.40 -6.23
C SER A 225 -14.81 0.77 -7.22
N GLN A 226 -15.12 1.67 -8.16
CA GLN A 226 -14.12 2.27 -9.06
C GLN A 226 -13.11 3.14 -8.31
N TRP A 227 -13.45 3.56 -7.09
CA TRP A 227 -12.57 4.29 -6.19
C TRP A 227 -11.63 3.35 -5.42
N GLY A 228 -11.87 2.03 -5.44
CA GLY A 228 -10.98 1.00 -4.92
C GLY A 228 -9.68 0.87 -5.73
N HIS A 229 -8.63 0.31 -5.15
CA HIS A 229 -7.30 0.17 -5.78
C HIS A 229 -7.16 -1.11 -6.65
N ASP A 230 -8.11 -2.04 -6.54
CA ASP A 230 -8.25 -3.24 -7.40
C ASP A 230 -9.70 -3.38 -7.93
N PHE A 231 -10.21 -2.35 -8.61
CA PHE A 231 -11.56 -2.38 -9.18
C PHE A 231 -11.73 -3.55 -10.17
N ARG A 232 -12.82 -4.32 -10.02
CA ARG A 232 -13.15 -5.43 -10.92
C ARG A 232 -14.57 -5.31 -11.49
N PRO A 233 -14.74 -5.23 -12.82
CA PRO A 233 -16.06 -5.03 -13.43
C PRO A 233 -17.11 -6.06 -13.02
N ASP A 234 -16.74 -7.35 -12.93
CA ASP A 234 -17.68 -8.43 -12.59
C ASP A 234 -18.23 -8.31 -11.15
N TYR A 235 -17.59 -7.56 -10.24
CA TYR A 235 -18.16 -7.28 -8.91
C TYR A 235 -19.43 -6.42 -8.97
N LYS A 236 -19.60 -5.58 -10.01
CA LYS A 236 -20.82 -4.79 -10.19
C LYS A 236 -22.06 -5.65 -10.36
N ALA A 237 -21.91 -6.89 -10.83
CA ALA A 237 -23.03 -7.83 -10.99
C ALA A 237 -23.51 -8.41 -9.65
N LEU A 238 -22.73 -8.32 -8.57
CA LEU A 238 -23.01 -9.00 -7.29
C LEU A 238 -24.24 -8.43 -6.56
N GLY A 239 -24.71 -7.23 -6.90
CA GLY A 239 -25.99 -6.70 -6.40
C GLY A 239 -27.20 -7.56 -6.77
N ILE A 240 -27.07 -8.50 -7.71
CA ILE A 240 -28.12 -9.51 -7.96
C ILE A 240 -28.36 -10.43 -6.76
N LEU A 241 -27.33 -10.69 -5.93
CA LEU A 241 -27.40 -11.66 -4.84
C LEU A 241 -28.40 -11.22 -3.77
N LYS A 242 -28.35 -9.97 -3.30
CA LYS A 242 -29.32 -9.46 -2.32
C LYS A 242 -30.71 -9.24 -2.91
N ARG A 243 -30.81 -8.96 -4.22
CA ARG A 243 -32.11 -8.84 -4.91
C ARG A 243 -32.85 -10.18 -5.04
N GLN A 244 -32.12 -11.26 -5.35
CA GLN A 244 -32.68 -12.60 -5.51
C GLN A 244 -32.80 -13.36 -4.19
N PHE A 245 -31.88 -13.11 -3.26
CA PHE A 245 -31.78 -13.84 -1.98
C PHE A 245 -31.83 -12.88 -0.79
N PRO A 246 -32.95 -12.17 -0.58
CA PRO A 246 -33.06 -11.12 0.44
C PRO A 246 -32.86 -11.63 1.87
N ASN A 247 -33.27 -12.87 2.18
CA ASN A 247 -33.14 -13.46 3.52
C ASN A 247 -31.74 -14.04 3.80
N THR A 248 -30.86 -14.05 2.78
CA THR A 248 -29.48 -14.51 2.92
C THR A 248 -28.61 -13.36 3.41
N SER A 249 -28.07 -13.50 4.61
CA SER A 249 -27.17 -12.48 5.19
C SER A 249 -25.88 -12.33 4.36
N LEU A 250 -25.33 -11.11 4.30
CA LEU A 250 -24.11 -10.80 3.55
C LEU A 250 -23.05 -10.20 4.46
N ILE A 251 -21.85 -10.78 4.43
CA ILE A 251 -20.63 -10.24 5.03
C ILE A 251 -19.67 -9.77 3.94
N GLY A 252 -19.25 -8.50 3.99
CA GLY A 252 -18.23 -7.93 3.13
C GLY A 252 -16.91 -7.77 3.88
N LEU A 253 -15.80 -8.21 3.28
CA LEU A 253 -14.50 -8.24 3.95
C LEU A 253 -13.47 -7.45 3.14
N THR A 254 -12.65 -6.65 3.80
CA THR A 254 -11.52 -5.97 3.14
C THR A 254 -10.46 -5.53 4.14
N ALA A 255 -9.21 -5.37 3.68
CA ALA A 255 -8.14 -4.79 4.48
C ALA A 255 -7.93 -3.29 4.27
N THR A 256 -8.47 -2.72 3.20
CA THR A 256 -7.94 -1.50 2.58
C THR A 256 -9.05 -0.70 1.91
N ALA A 257 -10.11 -0.40 2.65
CA ALA A 257 -11.23 0.40 2.16
C ALA A 257 -11.45 1.62 3.05
N THR A 258 -11.52 2.79 2.41
CA THR A 258 -11.97 4.04 3.04
C THR A 258 -13.49 4.05 3.16
N ASN A 259 -14.03 4.94 3.99
CA ASN A 259 -15.48 5.06 4.19
C ASN A 259 -16.23 5.36 2.89
N HIS A 260 -15.62 6.12 1.97
CA HIS A 260 -16.18 6.39 0.65
C HIS A 260 -16.32 5.13 -0.20
N VAL A 261 -15.28 4.29 -0.23
CA VAL A 261 -15.26 3.01 -0.97
C VAL A 261 -16.31 2.05 -0.42
N LEU A 262 -16.45 1.96 0.90
CA LEU A 262 -17.45 1.09 1.54
C LEU A 262 -18.88 1.52 1.20
N LYS A 263 -19.18 2.83 1.23
CA LYS A 263 -20.52 3.33 0.87
C LYS A 263 -20.87 3.05 -0.59
N ASP A 264 -19.89 3.14 -1.49
CA ASP A 264 -20.09 2.79 -2.90
C ASP A 264 -20.32 1.27 -3.07
N ALA A 265 -19.51 0.44 -2.41
CA ALA A 265 -19.68 -1.01 -2.40
C ALA A 265 -21.05 -1.43 -1.82
N GLN A 266 -21.52 -0.77 -0.77
CA GLN A 266 -22.85 -1.00 -0.16
C GLN A 266 -23.97 -0.75 -1.18
N LYS A 267 -23.89 0.36 -1.95
CA LYS A 267 -24.86 0.68 -3.01
C LYS A 267 -24.83 -0.38 -4.12
N ILE A 268 -23.65 -0.76 -4.58
CA ILE A 268 -23.46 -1.75 -5.66
C ILE A 268 -24.02 -3.12 -5.25
N LEU A 269 -23.83 -3.52 -3.99
CA LEU A 269 -24.36 -4.77 -3.44
C LEU A 269 -25.86 -4.71 -3.09
N CYS A 270 -26.50 -3.56 -3.27
CA CYS A 270 -27.91 -3.32 -2.96
C CYS A 270 -28.25 -3.60 -1.48
N ILE A 271 -27.40 -3.13 -0.55
CA ILE A 271 -27.60 -3.29 0.90
C ILE A 271 -28.09 -1.97 1.50
N GLU A 272 -29.24 -1.99 2.16
CA GLU A 272 -29.84 -0.77 2.73
C GLU A 272 -29.25 -0.41 4.11
N LYS A 273 -29.25 -1.36 5.04
CA LYS A 273 -28.66 -1.22 6.38
C LYS A 273 -27.50 -2.20 6.52
N CYS A 274 -26.34 -1.71 6.95
CA CYS A 274 -25.13 -2.52 7.07
C CYS A 274 -24.31 -2.04 8.27
N PHE A 275 -23.94 -2.96 9.17
CA PHE A 275 -22.93 -2.67 10.18
C PHE A 275 -21.58 -2.46 9.51
N THR A 276 -20.77 -1.52 10.00
CA THR A 276 -19.39 -1.37 9.55
C THR A 276 -18.46 -1.42 10.74
N PHE A 277 -17.72 -2.52 10.87
CA PHE A 277 -16.71 -2.71 11.91
C PHE A 277 -15.33 -2.50 11.30
N THR A 278 -14.57 -1.57 11.87
CA THR A 278 -13.23 -1.21 11.40
C THR A 278 -12.22 -1.45 12.51
N ALA A 279 -11.34 -2.43 12.31
CA ALA A 279 -10.19 -2.66 13.18
C ALA A 279 -9.16 -1.56 12.92
N SER A 280 -8.36 -1.26 13.94
CA SER A 280 -7.21 -0.36 13.75
C SER A 280 -6.27 -0.90 12.68
N PHE A 281 -5.77 0.00 11.83
CA PHE A 281 -4.77 -0.33 10.82
C PHE A 281 -3.36 -0.40 11.42
N ASN A 282 -3.20 -0.07 12.71
CA ASN A 282 -1.89 -0.07 13.33
C ASN A 282 -1.33 -1.49 13.54
N ARG A 283 -0.14 -1.73 13.00
CA ARG A 283 0.72 -2.87 13.34
C ARG A 283 1.89 -2.35 14.18
N PRO A 284 1.86 -2.45 15.52
CA PRO A 284 2.84 -1.79 16.39
C PRO A 284 4.26 -2.32 16.21
N ASN A 285 4.40 -3.57 15.73
CA ASN A 285 5.66 -4.25 15.51
C ASN A 285 6.41 -3.82 14.23
N LEU A 286 5.76 -3.08 13.31
CA LEU A 286 6.38 -2.67 12.04
C LEU A 286 7.16 -1.36 12.16
N TYR A 287 8.42 -1.36 11.73
CA TYR A 287 9.23 -0.16 11.63
C TYR A 287 9.14 0.42 10.21
N TYR A 288 8.65 1.65 10.06
CA TYR A 288 8.51 2.30 8.74
C TYR A 288 9.64 3.28 8.46
N GLU A 289 10.29 3.16 7.29
CA GLU A 289 11.39 4.01 6.86
C GLU A 289 11.27 4.36 5.36
N VAL A 290 11.57 5.62 5.01
CA VAL A 290 11.73 6.04 3.61
C VAL A 290 13.16 6.52 3.39
N ARG A 291 13.85 5.91 2.43
CA ARG A 291 15.21 6.25 2.02
C ARG A 291 15.21 6.89 0.64
N GLN A 292 16.23 7.72 0.40
CA GLN A 292 16.52 8.21 -0.94
C GLN A 292 17.03 7.03 -1.79
N LYS A 293 16.48 6.86 -2.99
CA LYS A 293 16.98 5.88 -3.95
C LYS A 293 18.27 6.40 -4.60
N PRO A 294 19.38 5.66 -4.55
CA PRO A 294 20.61 6.05 -5.23
C PRO A 294 20.40 6.18 -6.74
N SER A 295 21.07 7.16 -7.36
CA SER A 295 21.03 7.35 -8.82
C SER A 295 21.77 6.23 -9.57
N ASN A 296 22.80 5.66 -8.94
CA ASN A 296 23.55 4.53 -9.46
C ASN A 296 22.93 3.21 -8.96
N THR A 297 22.62 2.32 -9.90
CA THR A 297 22.05 1.00 -9.59
C THR A 297 23.00 0.12 -8.78
N ASP A 298 24.32 0.20 -9.02
CA ASP A 298 25.29 -0.65 -8.32
C ASP A 298 25.38 -0.25 -6.84
N ASP A 299 25.47 1.05 -6.55
CA ASP A 299 25.43 1.59 -5.18
C ASP A 299 24.13 1.20 -4.46
N PHE A 300 23.02 1.13 -5.21
CA PHE A 300 21.74 0.71 -4.66
C PHE A 300 21.71 -0.78 -4.30
N ILE A 301 22.21 -1.65 -5.19
CA ILE A 301 22.33 -3.08 -4.91
C ILE A 301 23.28 -3.31 -3.72
N GLU A 302 24.38 -2.57 -3.63
CA GLU A 302 25.29 -2.67 -2.48
C GLU A 302 24.61 -2.31 -1.16
N ASP A 303 23.80 -1.25 -1.10
CA ASP A 303 23.06 -0.88 0.12
C ASP A 303 22.07 -1.99 0.53
N ILE A 304 21.35 -2.56 -0.43
CA ILE A 304 20.45 -3.70 -0.18
C ILE A 304 21.24 -4.91 0.35
N VAL A 305 22.37 -5.26 -0.26
CA VAL A 305 23.22 -6.38 0.20
C VAL A 305 23.78 -6.12 1.60
N LYS A 306 24.20 -4.88 1.91
CA LYS A 306 24.65 -4.48 3.26
C LYS A 306 23.54 -4.67 4.30
N LEU A 307 22.29 -4.38 3.96
CA LEU A 307 21.14 -4.64 4.84
C LEU A 307 20.91 -6.15 5.04
N ILE A 308 20.86 -6.92 3.95
CA ILE A 308 20.58 -8.36 3.98
C ILE A 308 21.67 -9.14 4.73
N ASN A 309 22.94 -8.84 4.48
CA ASN A 309 24.06 -9.52 5.13
C ASN A 309 24.41 -8.96 6.52
N GLY A 310 23.93 -7.76 6.84
CA GLY A 310 24.10 -7.12 8.15
C GLY A 310 22.94 -7.43 9.08
N ARG A 311 21.98 -6.50 9.16
CA ARG A 311 20.88 -6.54 10.13
C ARG A 311 19.86 -7.67 9.88
N TYR A 312 19.74 -8.15 8.64
CA TYR A 312 18.77 -9.21 8.28
C TYR A 312 19.44 -10.55 7.95
N LYS A 313 20.66 -10.77 8.44
CA LYS A 313 21.43 -11.99 8.13
C LYS A 313 20.63 -13.24 8.55
N GLY A 314 20.37 -14.12 7.59
CA GLY A 314 19.62 -15.36 7.80
C GLY A 314 18.11 -15.18 8.02
N GLN A 315 17.58 -13.96 7.87
CA GLN A 315 16.16 -13.66 8.02
C GLN A 315 15.46 -13.59 6.66
N SER A 316 14.19 -14.00 6.60
CA SER A 316 13.39 -13.95 5.38
C SER A 316 12.87 -12.55 5.07
N GLY A 317 12.82 -12.20 3.78
CA GLY A 317 12.25 -10.94 3.33
C GLY A 317 11.71 -10.95 1.91
N ILE A 318 11.10 -9.82 1.54
CA ILE A 318 10.53 -9.57 0.21
C ILE A 318 11.08 -8.26 -0.33
N ILE A 319 11.43 -8.22 -1.62
CA ILE A 319 11.76 -6.99 -2.35
C ILE A 319 10.69 -6.76 -3.42
N TYR A 320 9.91 -5.68 -3.30
CA TYR A 320 8.90 -5.31 -4.29
C TYR A 320 9.48 -4.38 -5.37
N CYS A 321 9.38 -4.84 -6.61
CA CYS A 321 9.85 -4.17 -7.82
C CYS A 321 8.67 -3.66 -8.67
N PHE A 322 8.92 -2.58 -9.42
CA PHE A 322 7.93 -1.98 -10.32
C PHE A 322 7.60 -2.89 -11.52
N SER A 323 8.61 -3.49 -12.14
CA SER A 323 8.46 -4.28 -13.37
C SER A 323 8.99 -5.70 -13.22
N GLN A 324 8.58 -6.58 -14.14
CA GLN A 324 9.10 -7.94 -14.23
C GLN A 324 10.60 -7.95 -14.53
N LYS A 325 11.04 -7.06 -15.43
CA LYS A 325 12.45 -6.87 -15.75
C LYS A 325 13.25 -6.40 -14.54
N ASP A 326 12.72 -5.47 -13.75
CA ASP A 326 13.36 -5.01 -12.50
C ASP A 326 13.50 -6.20 -11.52
N SER A 327 12.47 -7.05 -11.40
CA SER A 327 12.49 -8.25 -10.57
C SER A 327 13.58 -9.25 -10.98
N GLU A 328 13.71 -9.54 -12.28
CA GLU A 328 14.73 -10.45 -12.82
C GLU A 328 16.14 -9.87 -12.63
N GLN A 329 16.35 -8.60 -12.99
CA GLN A 329 17.65 -7.93 -12.89
C GLN A 329 18.16 -7.86 -11.45
N VAL A 330 17.30 -7.44 -10.51
CA VAL A 330 17.66 -7.38 -9.09
C VAL A 330 17.96 -8.78 -8.55
N THR A 331 17.21 -9.81 -8.96
CA THR A 331 17.48 -11.20 -8.55
C THR A 331 18.89 -11.64 -8.97
N VAL A 332 19.26 -11.43 -10.24
CA VAL A 332 20.58 -11.79 -10.76
C VAL A 332 21.69 -11.03 -10.03
N SER A 333 21.54 -9.72 -9.83
CA SER A 333 22.53 -8.90 -9.12
C SER A 333 22.74 -9.37 -7.67
N LEU A 334 21.67 -9.73 -6.97
CA LEU A 334 21.76 -10.25 -5.60
C LEU A 334 22.40 -11.65 -5.55
N GLN A 335 22.06 -12.53 -6.50
CA GLN A 335 22.64 -13.87 -6.61
C GLN A 335 24.15 -13.82 -6.87
N ASN A 336 24.60 -12.92 -7.75
CA ASN A 336 26.03 -12.72 -8.05
C ASN A 336 26.83 -12.25 -6.81
N LEU A 337 26.15 -11.65 -5.83
CA LEU A 337 26.72 -11.21 -4.55
C LEU A 337 26.46 -12.20 -3.41
N GLY A 338 26.03 -13.42 -3.72
CA GLY A 338 25.89 -14.53 -2.77
C GLY A 338 24.58 -14.58 -1.99
N ILE A 339 23.58 -13.76 -2.33
CA ILE A 339 22.27 -13.79 -1.70
C ILE A 339 21.40 -14.88 -2.35
N HIS A 340 20.75 -15.71 -1.53
CA HIS A 340 19.76 -16.68 -1.99
C HIS A 340 18.44 -15.96 -2.32
N ALA A 341 18.38 -15.37 -3.51
CA ALA A 341 17.23 -14.63 -4.03
C ALA A 341 16.49 -15.42 -5.13
N GLY A 342 15.18 -15.25 -5.21
CA GLY A 342 14.34 -15.81 -6.30
C GLY A 342 13.37 -14.77 -6.86
N ALA A 343 13.22 -14.73 -8.19
CA ALA A 343 12.28 -13.84 -8.86
C ALA A 343 10.83 -14.36 -8.77
N TYR A 344 9.85 -13.46 -8.71
CA TYR A 344 8.43 -13.81 -8.80
C TYR A 344 7.62 -12.73 -9.55
N HIS A 345 7.08 -13.08 -10.73
CA HIS A 345 6.20 -12.19 -11.51
C HIS A 345 5.15 -12.96 -12.31
N ALA A 346 4.16 -12.23 -12.85
CA ALA A 346 2.99 -12.80 -13.50
C ALA A 346 3.30 -13.65 -14.75
N ASN A 347 4.38 -13.36 -15.49
CA ASN A 347 4.72 -14.11 -16.72
C ASN A 347 5.57 -15.36 -16.47
N MET A 348 5.91 -15.70 -15.22
CA MET A 348 6.56 -16.96 -14.93
C MET A 348 5.60 -18.14 -15.10
N GLU A 349 6.15 -19.28 -15.48
CA GLU A 349 5.43 -20.55 -15.52
C GLU A 349 4.85 -20.88 -14.14
N PRO A 350 3.61 -21.42 -14.04
CA PRO A 350 2.98 -21.76 -12.77
C PRO A 350 3.82 -22.70 -11.88
N GLU A 351 4.55 -23.63 -12.50
CA GLU A 351 5.45 -24.56 -11.82
C GLU A 351 6.61 -23.83 -11.14
N ASP A 352 7.21 -22.85 -11.81
CA ASP A 352 8.30 -22.04 -11.26
C ASP A 352 7.82 -21.11 -10.15
N LYS A 353 6.64 -20.49 -10.30
CA LYS A 353 6.01 -19.71 -9.21
C LYS A 353 5.84 -20.56 -7.95
N THR A 354 5.30 -21.77 -8.11
CA THR A 354 5.07 -22.71 -7.01
C THR A 354 6.40 -23.12 -6.37
N LYS A 355 7.43 -23.38 -7.19
CA LYS A 355 8.77 -23.74 -6.73
C LYS A 355 9.43 -22.63 -5.91
N VAL A 356 9.38 -21.39 -6.39
CA VAL A 356 9.93 -20.22 -5.66
C VAL A 356 9.18 -20.02 -4.35
N HIS A 357 7.85 -20.03 -4.37
CA HIS A 357 7.04 -19.88 -3.16
C HIS A 357 7.34 -20.97 -2.13
N ARG A 358 7.38 -22.25 -2.55
CA ARG A 358 7.68 -23.38 -1.65
C ARG A 358 9.07 -23.25 -1.02
N LYS A 359 10.10 -22.94 -1.81
CA LYS A 359 11.47 -22.79 -1.34
C LYS A 359 11.63 -21.63 -0.37
N TRP A 360 10.98 -20.50 -0.62
CA TRP A 360 10.99 -19.36 0.28
C TRP A 360 10.24 -19.64 1.59
N SER A 361 9.08 -20.28 1.51
CA SER A 361 8.31 -20.69 2.69
C SER A 361 9.10 -21.69 3.56
N ALA A 362 9.90 -22.56 2.95
CA ALA A 362 10.79 -23.51 3.61
C ALA A 362 12.16 -22.92 4.03
N ASN A 363 12.37 -21.60 3.87
CA ASN A 363 13.64 -20.90 4.18
C ASN A 363 14.87 -21.36 3.35
N GLU A 364 14.68 -22.04 2.21
CA GLU A 364 15.75 -22.32 1.25
C GLU A 364 16.14 -21.09 0.42
N ILE A 365 15.15 -20.21 0.15
CA ILE A 365 15.34 -18.89 -0.44
C ILE A 365 15.17 -17.87 0.68
N GLN A 366 16.15 -16.98 0.84
CA GLN A 366 16.09 -15.92 1.84
C GLN A 366 15.15 -14.78 1.39
N VAL A 367 15.23 -14.41 0.10
CA VAL A 367 14.54 -13.22 -0.42
C VAL A 367 13.76 -13.54 -1.69
N VAL A 368 12.46 -13.24 -1.70
CA VAL A 368 11.71 -13.17 -2.96
C VAL A 368 11.78 -11.75 -3.48
N VAL A 369 12.30 -11.58 -4.69
CA VAL A 369 12.24 -10.34 -5.45
C VAL A 369 11.04 -10.44 -6.38
N ALA A 370 10.06 -9.56 -6.24
CA ALA A 370 8.79 -9.75 -6.89
C ALA A 370 8.10 -8.47 -7.36
N THR A 371 7.18 -8.62 -8.32
CA THR A 371 6.15 -7.60 -8.56
C THR A 371 4.96 -7.81 -7.62
N VAL A 372 3.95 -6.93 -7.71
CA VAL A 372 2.68 -7.05 -6.96
C VAL A 372 1.94 -8.38 -7.17
N ALA A 373 2.33 -9.17 -8.18
CA ALA A 373 1.84 -10.54 -8.38
C ALA A 373 2.17 -11.48 -7.21
N PHE A 374 3.27 -11.23 -6.49
CA PHE A 374 3.59 -11.95 -5.25
C PHE A 374 2.91 -11.25 -4.07
N GLY A 375 1.61 -11.50 -3.91
CA GLY A 375 0.84 -10.79 -2.90
C GLY A 375 -0.28 -11.62 -2.33
N MET A 376 -1.41 -11.65 -3.02
CA MET A 376 -2.59 -12.36 -2.54
C MET A 376 -2.26 -13.84 -2.25
N GLY A 377 -2.54 -14.28 -1.02
CA GLY A 377 -2.27 -15.66 -0.55
C GLY A 377 -1.03 -15.83 0.32
N ILE A 378 -0.09 -14.88 0.30
CA ILE A 378 1.12 -14.98 1.11
C ILE A 378 0.81 -14.74 2.59
N ASP A 379 1.02 -15.76 3.42
CA ASP A 379 0.81 -15.77 4.88
C ASP A 379 1.99 -16.35 5.68
N LYS A 380 3.22 -16.19 5.18
CA LYS A 380 4.42 -16.55 5.94
C LYS A 380 4.53 -15.65 7.20
N PRO A 381 4.58 -16.22 8.42
CA PRO A 381 4.54 -15.44 9.65
C PRO A 381 5.83 -14.63 9.90
N ASP A 382 6.97 -15.20 9.52
CA ASP A 382 8.32 -14.81 9.94
C ASP A 382 9.07 -13.90 8.93
N VAL A 383 8.34 -13.09 8.17
CA VAL A 383 8.95 -12.10 7.25
C VAL A 383 9.50 -10.92 8.06
N ARG A 384 10.83 -10.74 8.06
CA ARG A 384 11.52 -9.71 8.87
C ARG A 384 11.76 -8.40 8.17
N PHE A 385 11.78 -8.39 6.84
CA PHE A 385 11.87 -7.16 6.09
C PHE A 385 11.05 -7.20 4.81
N VAL A 386 10.44 -6.06 4.49
CA VAL A 386 9.87 -5.78 3.17
C VAL A 386 10.53 -4.52 2.65
N ILE A 387 11.22 -4.63 1.52
CA ILE A 387 11.89 -3.51 0.85
C ILE A 387 11.12 -3.17 -0.43
N HIS A 388 10.72 -1.92 -0.58
CA HIS A 388 10.18 -1.39 -1.82
C HIS A 388 11.31 -0.78 -2.64
N HIS A 389 11.72 -1.50 -3.70
CA HIS A 389 12.73 -1.04 -4.66
C HIS A 389 12.27 0.22 -5.43
N SER A 390 10.96 0.32 -5.66
CA SER A 390 10.28 1.49 -6.23
C SER A 390 9.01 1.75 -5.44
N ILE A 391 8.50 2.99 -5.48
CA ILE A 391 7.22 3.35 -4.84
C ILE A 391 6.06 2.49 -5.36
N SER A 392 5.11 2.18 -4.48
CA SER A 392 3.83 1.57 -4.85
C SER A 392 2.95 2.57 -5.62
N LYS A 393 1.92 2.08 -6.31
CA LYS A 393 0.98 2.94 -7.05
C LYS A 393 0.07 3.79 -6.17
N SER A 394 -0.13 3.40 -4.91
CA SER A 394 -0.99 4.06 -3.95
C SER A 394 -0.62 3.71 -2.51
N MET A 395 -1.15 4.46 -1.54
CA MET A 395 -0.98 4.18 -0.11
C MET A 395 -1.61 2.84 0.31
N GLU A 396 -2.74 2.43 -0.31
CA GLU A 396 -3.37 1.13 -0.03
C GLU A 396 -2.47 -0.03 -0.44
N ASN A 397 -1.90 0.05 -1.64
CA ASN A 397 -0.95 -0.93 -2.14
C ASN A 397 0.26 -1.02 -1.21
N TYR A 398 0.87 0.12 -0.85
CA TYR A 398 2.02 0.15 0.05
C TYR A 398 1.70 -0.47 1.43
N TYR A 399 0.53 -0.15 2.01
CA TYR A 399 0.11 -0.70 3.28
C TYR A 399 -0.12 -2.22 3.20
N GLN A 400 -0.77 -2.72 2.14
CA GLN A 400 -1.01 -4.14 1.95
C GLN A 400 0.29 -4.93 1.71
N GLU A 401 1.21 -4.37 0.92
CA GLU A 401 2.51 -4.94 0.59
C GLU A 401 3.44 -4.98 1.81
N SER A 402 3.60 -3.85 2.51
CA SER A 402 4.42 -3.75 3.73
C SER A 402 3.85 -4.57 4.89
N GLY A 403 2.52 -4.68 5.01
CA GLY A 403 1.82 -5.46 6.04
C GLY A 403 2.02 -6.98 5.96
N ARG A 404 2.80 -7.47 4.99
CA ARG A 404 3.28 -8.86 4.92
C ARG A 404 4.43 -9.14 5.88
N ALA A 405 5.13 -8.09 6.32
CA ALA A 405 6.13 -8.19 7.36
C ALA A 405 5.49 -8.54 8.71
N GLY A 406 6.22 -9.28 9.56
CA GLY A 406 5.94 -9.41 10.99
C GLY A 406 4.55 -9.97 11.31
N ARG A 407 4.06 -11.01 10.64
CA ARG A 407 2.74 -11.60 10.93
C ARG A 407 2.72 -12.50 12.17
N ASP A 408 3.89 -12.85 12.68
CA ASP A 408 4.13 -13.37 14.03
C ASP A 408 4.11 -12.29 15.13
N ASP A 409 3.75 -11.04 14.78
CA ASP A 409 3.74 -9.86 15.64
C ASP A 409 5.10 -9.48 16.25
N MET A 410 6.19 -10.11 15.79
CA MET A 410 7.55 -9.72 16.13
C MET A 410 8.01 -8.54 15.27
N LYS A 411 9.05 -7.83 15.74
CA LYS A 411 9.59 -6.65 15.07
C LYS A 411 10.00 -6.99 13.62
N ALA A 412 9.58 -6.15 12.68
CA ALA A 412 9.95 -6.27 11.28
C ALA A 412 10.05 -4.88 10.62
N ASP A 413 10.87 -4.76 9.57
CA ASP A 413 11.22 -3.49 8.95
C ASP A 413 10.55 -3.33 7.57
N CYS A 414 9.96 -2.16 7.32
CA CYS A 414 9.33 -1.77 6.07
C CYS A 414 10.09 -0.57 5.49
N ILE A 415 10.97 -0.81 4.53
CA ILE A 415 11.87 0.20 3.96
C ILE A 415 11.44 0.51 2.52
N LEU A 416 11.16 1.77 2.23
CA LEU A 416 10.84 2.23 0.88
C LEU A 416 11.97 3.10 0.32
N TYR A 417 12.43 2.78 -0.90
CA TYR A 417 13.34 3.64 -1.66
C TYR A 417 12.55 4.55 -2.59
N TYR A 418 12.68 5.86 -2.37
CA TYR A 418 12.03 6.90 -3.16
C TYR A 418 12.99 7.46 -4.20
N GLY A 419 12.66 7.27 -5.48
CA GLY A 419 13.38 7.85 -6.62
C GLY A 419 12.47 8.75 -7.45
N PHE A 420 12.99 9.89 -7.89
CA PHE A 420 12.23 10.86 -8.70
C PHE A 420 11.71 10.27 -10.01
N GLY A 421 12.53 9.46 -10.69
CA GLY A 421 12.14 8.79 -11.93
C GLY A 421 10.99 7.80 -11.79
N ASP A 422 10.80 7.21 -10.59
CA ASP A 422 9.72 6.25 -10.35
C ASP A 422 8.33 6.91 -10.40
N ILE A 423 8.22 8.21 -10.09
CA ILE A 423 6.95 8.97 -10.22
C ILE A 423 6.40 8.83 -11.64
N PHE A 424 7.22 9.14 -12.64
CA PHE A 424 6.79 9.17 -14.04
C PHE A 424 6.60 7.77 -14.63
N ARG A 425 7.36 6.78 -14.15
CA ARG A 425 7.17 5.37 -14.55
C ARG A 425 5.80 4.87 -14.09
N VAL A 426 5.45 5.12 -12.83
CA VAL A 426 4.17 4.70 -12.25
C VAL A 426 3.03 5.51 -12.85
N SER A 427 3.19 6.82 -13.00
CA SER A 427 2.20 7.71 -13.59
C SER A 427 1.80 7.31 -15.01
N SER A 428 2.78 7.04 -15.88
CA SER A 428 2.53 6.51 -17.23
C SER A 428 1.80 5.17 -17.24
N MET A 429 2.02 4.31 -16.24
CA MET A 429 1.39 3.00 -16.13
C MET A 429 -0.09 3.10 -15.72
N VAL A 430 -0.42 4.04 -14.83
CA VAL A 430 -1.77 4.19 -14.27
C VAL A 430 -2.63 5.22 -15.02
N VAL A 431 -2.20 5.67 -16.21
CA VAL A 431 -2.87 6.71 -17.00
C VAL A 431 -4.33 6.36 -17.38
N MET A 432 -4.65 5.07 -17.50
CA MET A 432 -6.00 4.59 -17.82
C MET A 432 -6.88 4.39 -16.58
N GLU A 433 -6.31 4.51 -15.37
CA GLU A 433 -7.06 4.42 -14.12
C GLU A 433 -7.63 5.80 -13.77
N ASN A 434 -8.95 5.91 -13.59
CA ASN A 434 -9.64 7.18 -13.33
C ASN A 434 -9.03 8.04 -12.21
N VAL A 435 -8.51 7.40 -11.17
CA VAL A 435 -7.90 8.04 -10.00
C VAL A 435 -6.45 7.60 -9.79
N GLY A 436 -5.82 7.02 -10.81
CA GLY A 436 -4.46 6.46 -10.72
C GLY A 436 -3.42 7.52 -10.35
N GLN A 437 -3.43 8.66 -11.04
CA GLN A 437 -2.50 9.77 -10.78
C GLN A 437 -2.71 10.38 -9.39
N GLN A 438 -3.96 10.55 -8.96
CA GLN A 438 -4.28 11.09 -7.64
C GLN A 438 -3.69 10.19 -6.52
N LYS A 439 -3.94 8.88 -6.61
CA LYS A 439 -3.43 7.89 -5.66
C LYS A 439 -1.90 7.83 -5.63
N LEU A 440 -1.27 7.95 -6.79
CA LEU A 440 0.18 8.06 -6.88
C LEU A 440 0.69 9.31 -6.16
N TYR A 441 0.05 10.46 -6.34
CA TYR A 441 0.46 11.70 -5.69
C TYR A 441 0.30 11.65 -4.17
N GLU A 442 -0.69 10.93 -3.65
CA GLU A 442 -0.81 10.63 -2.21
C GLU A 442 0.40 9.82 -1.71
N MET A 443 0.84 8.80 -2.47
CA MET A 443 2.03 8.01 -2.16
C MET A 443 3.34 8.85 -2.25
N VAL A 444 3.46 9.73 -3.25
CA VAL A 444 4.61 10.64 -3.37
C VAL A 444 4.63 11.66 -2.23
N SER A 445 3.47 12.16 -1.81
CA SER A 445 3.34 13.05 -0.64
C SER A 445 3.82 12.37 0.65
N TYR A 446 3.49 11.08 0.86
CA TYR A 446 4.04 10.28 1.95
C TYR A 446 5.57 10.22 1.89
N CYS A 447 6.15 9.99 0.71
CA CYS A 447 7.61 9.92 0.52
C CYS A 447 8.31 11.27 0.79
N GLN A 448 7.72 12.39 0.37
CA GLN A 448 8.29 13.72 0.60
C GLN A 448 8.24 14.18 2.06
N ASN A 449 7.34 13.60 2.86
CA ASN A 449 7.15 14.02 4.24
C ASN A 449 8.33 13.59 5.13
N ILE A 450 9.00 14.57 5.72
CA ILE A 450 10.20 14.38 6.56
C ILE A 450 9.95 14.62 8.05
N SER A 451 8.74 15.05 8.44
CA SER A 451 8.47 15.57 9.79
C SER A 451 7.35 14.82 10.50
N LYS A 452 6.27 14.46 9.80
CA LYS A 452 5.14 13.76 10.40
C LYS A 452 5.47 12.28 10.61
N CYS A 453 4.98 11.74 11.72
CA CYS A 453 4.99 10.31 11.99
C CYS A 453 4.38 9.52 10.81
N ARG A 454 5.02 8.42 10.39
CA ARG A 454 4.54 7.58 9.28
C ARG A 454 3.15 6.99 9.54
N ARG A 455 2.90 6.54 10.77
CA ARG A 455 1.58 6.01 11.19
C ARG A 455 0.48 7.05 11.14
N VAL A 456 0.78 8.30 11.50
CA VAL A 456 -0.19 9.41 11.39
C VAL A 456 -0.60 9.63 9.93
N LEU A 457 0.35 9.56 9.00
CA LEU A 457 0.07 9.70 7.56
C LEU A 457 -0.80 8.55 7.04
N ILE A 458 -0.49 7.31 7.45
CA ILE A 458 -1.29 6.12 7.09
C ILE A 458 -2.71 6.23 7.68
N ALA A 459 -2.84 6.60 8.97
CA ALA A 459 -4.13 6.77 9.62
C ALA A 459 -4.99 7.86 8.95
N GLN A 460 -4.37 8.98 8.54
CA GLN A 460 -5.04 10.04 7.77
C GLN A 460 -5.61 9.53 6.44
N HIS A 461 -4.90 8.61 5.79
CA HIS A 461 -5.35 7.99 4.53
C HIS A 461 -6.58 7.10 4.72
N PHE A 462 -6.64 6.35 5.83
CA PHE A 462 -7.71 5.40 6.13
C PHE A 462 -8.82 5.98 7.02
N ASP A 463 -8.89 7.30 7.17
CA ASP A 463 -9.87 8.00 8.01
C ASP A 463 -9.86 7.54 9.50
N GLU A 464 -8.72 7.04 10.00
CA GLU A 464 -8.55 6.60 11.38
C GLU A 464 -8.08 7.76 12.29
N VAL A 465 -8.66 7.84 13.49
CA VAL A 465 -8.19 8.77 14.53
C VAL A 465 -7.00 8.14 15.24
N TRP A 466 -5.80 8.71 15.05
CA TRP A 466 -4.56 8.17 15.63
C TRP A 466 -3.86 9.18 16.54
N ASN A 467 -3.39 8.71 17.69
CA ASN A 467 -2.55 9.48 18.60
C ASN A 467 -1.08 9.36 18.16
N SER A 468 -0.43 10.50 17.86
CA SER A 468 0.98 10.55 17.45
C SER A 468 1.93 9.86 18.42
N ASP A 469 1.63 9.92 19.71
CA ASP A 469 2.53 9.47 20.77
C ASP A 469 2.58 7.94 20.87
N ALA A 470 1.54 7.26 20.38
CA ALA A 470 1.45 5.80 20.34
C ALA A 470 2.42 5.15 19.32
N CYS A 471 3.18 5.93 18.55
CA CYS A 471 4.17 5.39 17.61
C CYS A 471 5.40 4.79 18.32
N ASN A 472 5.76 5.25 19.52
CA ASN A 472 6.88 4.70 20.31
C ASN A 472 8.20 4.55 19.54
N LYS A 473 8.59 5.56 18.75
CA LYS A 473 9.80 5.57 17.90
C LYS A 473 9.88 4.38 16.90
N MET A 474 8.73 3.89 16.43
CA MET A 474 8.65 2.82 15.41
C MET A 474 8.55 3.36 13.97
N CYS A 475 9.08 4.55 13.69
CA CYS A 475 9.30 5.02 12.32
C CYS A 475 10.44 6.05 12.27
N ASP A 476 11.05 6.17 11.10
CA ASP A 476 12.20 7.05 10.85
C ASP A 476 11.97 8.51 11.30
N ASN A 477 10.80 9.08 11.02
CA ASN A 477 10.49 10.48 11.38
C ASN A 477 10.30 10.67 12.89
N CYS A 478 9.85 9.65 13.64
CA CYS A 478 9.78 9.71 15.11
C CYS A 478 11.14 9.47 15.79
N CYS A 479 12.12 8.93 15.06
CA CYS A 479 13.48 8.72 15.56
C CYS A 479 14.41 9.91 15.31
N LYS A 480 14.00 10.86 14.45
CA LYS A 480 14.82 12.03 14.07
C LYS A 480 14.60 13.19 15.04
N ASP A 481 15.65 13.61 15.73
CA ASP A 481 15.68 14.87 16.48
C ASP A 481 16.16 16.02 15.58
N ILE A 482 15.34 16.37 14.59
CA ILE A 482 15.68 17.41 13.59
C ILE A 482 14.66 18.53 13.64
N ALA A 483 15.13 19.77 13.78
CA ALA A 483 14.30 20.95 13.63
C ALA A 483 14.02 21.26 12.15
N PHE A 484 12.82 21.73 11.85
CA PHE A 484 12.40 22.06 10.49
C PHE A 484 12.15 23.56 10.34
N GLU A 485 12.29 24.06 9.12
CA GLU A 485 11.88 25.41 8.73
C GLU A 485 11.12 25.40 7.40
N ARG A 486 10.42 26.50 7.13
CA ARG A 486 9.74 26.71 5.85
C ARG A 486 10.63 27.57 4.96
N LYS A 487 11.15 26.97 3.89
CA LYS A 487 11.93 27.67 2.87
C LYS A 487 10.99 28.18 1.79
N ASN A 488 11.11 29.45 1.44
CA ASN A 488 10.46 30.02 0.27
C ASN A 488 11.13 29.46 -1.00
N VAL A 489 10.33 28.85 -1.87
CA VAL A 489 10.76 28.25 -3.13
C VAL A 489 10.03 28.86 -4.34
N THR A 490 9.37 30.01 -4.19
CA THR A 490 8.59 30.67 -5.25
C THR A 490 9.43 30.95 -6.49
N GLU A 491 10.64 31.50 -6.32
CA GLU A 491 11.49 31.89 -7.46
C GLU A 491 11.89 30.68 -8.31
N TYR A 492 12.16 29.53 -7.68
CA TYR A 492 12.40 28.28 -8.40
C TYR A 492 11.20 27.86 -9.26
N CYS A 493 9.98 28.10 -8.79
CA CYS A 493 8.79 27.82 -9.59
C CYS A 493 8.67 28.79 -10.78
N ARG A 494 8.96 30.08 -10.57
CA ARG A 494 8.95 31.09 -11.65
C ARG A 494 9.99 30.73 -12.73
N ASP A 495 11.18 30.31 -12.34
CA ASP A 495 12.24 29.90 -13.24
C ASP A 495 11.88 28.67 -14.09
N LEU A 496 11.31 27.64 -13.46
CA LEU A 496 10.84 26.46 -14.18
C LEU A 496 9.71 26.79 -15.16
N ILE A 497 8.80 27.67 -14.79
CA ILE A 497 7.72 28.14 -15.68
C ILE A 497 8.29 28.91 -16.87
N LYS A 498 9.31 29.76 -16.68
CA LYS A 498 9.98 30.45 -17.80
C LYS A 498 10.56 29.45 -18.80
N ILE A 499 11.24 28.40 -18.31
CA ILE A 499 11.79 27.33 -19.16
C ILE A 499 10.67 26.61 -19.93
N LEU A 500 9.55 26.30 -19.27
CA LEU A 500 8.41 25.63 -19.89
C LEU A 500 7.70 26.51 -20.94
N LYS A 501 7.51 27.80 -20.66
CA LYS A 501 6.94 28.77 -21.62
C LYS A 501 7.80 28.87 -22.88
N GLN A 502 9.12 29.04 -22.72
CA GLN A 502 10.05 29.07 -23.85
C GLN A 502 10.02 27.76 -24.65
N ALA A 503 9.93 26.61 -23.98
CA ALA A 503 9.83 25.34 -24.68
C ALA A 503 8.53 25.23 -25.50
N GLU A 504 7.40 25.71 -24.97
CA GLU A 504 6.13 25.78 -25.70
C GLU A 504 6.20 26.71 -26.92
N GLU A 505 6.79 27.90 -26.78
CA GLU A 505 7.04 28.83 -27.90
C GLU A 505 7.91 28.22 -29.01
N LEU A 506 8.86 27.36 -28.63
CA LEU A 506 9.72 26.61 -29.55
C LEU A 506 9.09 25.31 -30.07
N ASN A 507 7.84 25.00 -29.70
CA ASN A 507 7.15 23.73 -30.00
C ASN A 507 7.93 22.48 -29.54
N GLU A 508 8.62 22.58 -28.40
CA GLU A 508 9.43 21.53 -27.80
C GLU A 508 8.76 20.92 -26.57
N LYS A 509 8.76 19.59 -26.46
CA LYS A 509 8.24 18.87 -25.28
C LYS A 509 9.37 18.53 -24.31
N LEU A 510 9.23 18.93 -23.04
CA LEU A 510 10.21 18.70 -22.00
C LEU A 510 9.86 17.51 -21.12
N THR A 511 10.71 16.48 -21.14
CA THR A 511 10.66 15.42 -20.13
C THR A 511 11.18 15.97 -18.80
N PRO A 512 10.87 15.33 -17.66
CA PRO A 512 11.41 15.74 -16.37
C PRO A 512 12.93 15.85 -16.34
N LEU A 513 13.62 14.93 -17.05
CA LEU A 513 15.07 14.97 -17.20
C LEU A 513 15.54 16.22 -17.98
N LYS A 514 14.89 16.54 -19.12
CA LYS A 514 15.22 17.73 -19.90
C LYS A 514 14.97 19.02 -19.10
N LEU A 515 13.90 19.06 -18.30
CA LEU A 515 13.58 20.21 -17.45
C LEU A 515 14.66 20.43 -16.38
N ILE A 516 15.07 19.37 -15.68
CA ILE A 516 16.18 19.43 -14.69
C ILE A 516 17.47 19.87 -15.36
N ASP A 517 17.82 19.27 -16.50
CA ASP A 517 19.06 19.61 -17.20
C ASP A 517 19.06 21.08 -17.63
N SER A 518 17.97 21.60 -18.18
CA SER A 518 17.85 23.02 -18.53
C SER A 518 17.99 23.92 -17.30
N TRP A 519 17.32 23.57 -16.19
CA TRP A 519 17.39 24.34 -14.94
C TRP A 519 18.79 24.34 -14.32
N MET A 520 19.55 23.26 -14.49
CA MET A 520 20.96 23.17 -14.08
C MET A 520 21.94 23.83 -15.07
N GLY A 521 21.46 24.46 -16.14
CA GLY A 521 22.31 25.05 -17.19
C GLY A 521 22.99 24.02 -18.11
N LYS A 522 22.52 22.77 -18.11
CA LYS A 522 22.97 21.65 -18.95
C LYS A 522 21.99 21.42 -20.12
N GLY A 523 22.09 20.27 -20.77
CA GLY A 523 21.21 19.90 -21.89
C GLY A 523 21.37 20.78 -23.14
N ALA A 524 20.41 20.71 -24.05
CA ALA A 524 20.43 21.47 -25.30
C ALA A 524 20.32 22.97 -25.04
N ALA A 525 21.25 23.76 -25.58
CA ALA A 525 21.35 25.20 -25.32
C ALA A 525 20.07 25.97 -25.67
N LYS A 526 19.35 25.58 -26.73
CA LYS A 526 18.09 26.19 -27.16
C LYS A 526 16.96 26.10 -26.13
N LEU A 527 17.04 25.14 -25.19
CA LEU A 527 16.03 24.91 -24.16
C LEU A 527 16.32 25.66 -22.86
N ARG A 528 17.43 26.41 -22.79
CA ARG A 528 17.82 27.18 -21.61
C ARG A 528 17.19 28.57 -21.68
N ALA A 529 16.58 29.00 -20.58
CA ALA A 529 15.98 30.32 -20.49
C ALA A 529 16.99 31.37 -20.05
N ALA A 530 17.02 32.50 -20.77
CA ALA A 530 17.86 33.64 -20.40
C ALA A 530 17.41 34.20 -19.04
N GLY A 531 18.37 34.51 -18.17
CA GLY A 531 18.09 35.05 -16.83
C GLY A 531 17.69 34.03 -15.76
N VAL A 532 17.67 32.73 -16.08
CA VAL A 532 17.52 31.67 -15.07
C VAL A 532 18.89 31.25 -14.56
N THR A 533 19.18 31.54 -13.30
CA THR A 533 20.44 31.14 -12.65
C THR A 533 20.33 29.71 -12.11
N PRO A 534 21.25 28.80 -12.44
CA PRO A 534 21.24 27.45 -11.90
C PRO A 534 21.32 27.44 -10.36
N PRO A 535 20.40 26.75 -9.67
CA PRO A 535 20.44 26.64 -8.22
C PRO A 535 21.64 25.82 -7.74
N ILE A 536 22.30 26.28 -6.68
CA ILE A 536 23.43 25.57 -6.04
C ILE A 536 22.87 24.60 -4.98
N LEU A 537 22.24 23.52 -5.45
CA LEU A 537 21.69 22.44 -4.64
C LEU A 537 22.03 21.08 -5.26
N PRO A 538 22.14 20.00 -4.46
CA PRO A 538 22.30 18.67 -5.01
C PRO A 538 21.08 18.30 -5.88
N ARG A 539 21.30 17.45 -6.88
CA ARG A 539 20.25 17.05 -7.83
C ARG A 539 19.00 16.52 -7.15
N GLU A 540 19.16 15.76 -6.06
CA GLU A 540 18.07 15.17 -5.29
C GLU A 540 17.14 16.24 -4.67
N ASP A 541 17.70 17.37 -4.23
CA ASP A 541 16.91 18.49 -3.72
C ASP A 541 16.14 19.20 -4.84
N LEU A 542 16.73 19.30 -6.04
CA LEU A 542 16.06 19.85 -7.22
C LEU A 542 14.88 18.97 -7.65
N GLU A 543 15.10 17.66 -7.68
CA GLU A 543 14.08 16.66 -7.95
C GLU A 543 12.93 16.75 -6.93
N LYS A 544 13.26 16.91 -5.64
CA LYS A 544 12.26 17.11 -4.58
C LYS A 544 11.44 18.40 -4.77
N ILE A 545 12.09 19.50 -5.16
CA ILE A 545 11.41 20.78 -5.44
C ILE A 545 10.44 20.64 -6.63
N ILE A 546 10.87 20.01 -7.72
CA ILE A 546 10.00 19.77 -8.89
C ILE A 546 8.82 18.88 -8.51
N ALA A 547 9.08 17.79 -7.80
CA ALA A 547 8.01 16.92 -7.33
C ALA A 547 7.04 17.65 -6.39
N HIS A 548 7.53 18.59 -5.56
CA HIS A 548 6.66 19.44 -4.73
C HIS A 548 5.74 20.32 -5.58
N PHE A 549 6.26 20.98 -6.62
CA PHE A 549 5.42 21.78 -7.53
C PHE A 549 4.43 20.94 -8.34
N LEU A 550 4.78 19.70 -8.66
CA LEU A 550 3.88 18.75 -9.29
C LEU A 550 2.73 18.36 -8.35
N LEU A 551 3.04 17.99 -7.11
CA LEU A 551 2.03 17.69 -6.09
C LEU A 551 1.10 18.87 -5.81
N GLN A 552 1.66 20.09 -5.81
CA GLN A 552 0.92 21.33 -5.59
C GLN A 552 0.24 21.85 -6.87
N GLN A 553 0.31 21.15 -8.00
CA GLN A 553 -0.36 21.52 -9.26
C GLN A 553 0.09 22.87 -9.87
N TYR A 554 1.27 23.38 -9.49
CA TYR A 554 1.94 24.45 -10.24
C TYR A 554 2.54 23.92 -11.55
N LEU A 555 2.93 22.64 -11.53
CA LEU A 555 3.28 21.86 -12.71
C LEU A 555 2.24 20.74 -12.87
N LYS A 556 2.08 20.25 -14.09
CA LYS A 556 1.26 19.06 -14.39
C LYS A 556 1.97 18.14 -15.37
N GLU A 557 1.56 16.88 -15.39
CA GLU A 557 2.02 15.92 -16.39
C GLU A 557 1.18 16.03 -17.68
N ASP A 558 1.84 15.81 -18.81
CA ASP A 558 1.26 15.73 -20.15
C ASP A 558 1.70 14.41 -20.80
N TYR A 559 0.74 13.53 -21.07
CA TYR A 559 1.04 12.20 -21.57
C TYR A 559 1.07 12.18 -23.10
N SER A 560 2.02 11.44 -23.66
CA SER A 560 2.08 11.14 -25.09
C SER A 560 2.11 9.65 -25.31
N PHE A 561 1.15 9.17 -26.10
CA PHE A 561 1.09 7.78 -26.55
C PHE A 561 1.98 7.62 -27.78
N THR A 562 3.00 6.77 -27.65
CA THR A 562 3.84 6.33 -28.78
C THR A 562 3.50 4.88 -29.13
N ALA A 563 4.09 4.35 -30.20
CA ALA A 563 3.81 2.97 -30.65
C ALA A 563 4.03 1.90 -29.56
N TYR A 564 4.94 2.13 -28.61
CA TYR A 564 5.35 1.12 -27.62
C TYR A 564 5.31 1.58 -26.17
N ALA A 565 5.08 2.88 -25.91
CA ALA A 565 5.15 3.43 -24.56
C ALA A 565 4.28 4.68 -24.39
N THR A 566 3.82 4.88 -23.17
CA THR A 566 3.26 6.15 -22.70
C THR A 566 4.35 6.93 -21.99
N ILE A 567 4.67 8.11 -22.49
CA ILE A 567 5.74 8.96 -21.95
C ILE A 567 5.11 10.17 -21.29
N SER A 568 5.65 10.55 -20.13
CA SER A 568 5.22 11.73 -19.37
C SER A 568 6.13 12.92 -19.65
N TYR A 569 5.53 14.05 -20.03
CA TYR A 569 6.15 15.36 -20.13
C TYR A 569 5.66 16.26 -19.00
N LEU A 570 6.36 17.36 -18.73
CA LEU A 570 5.91 18.38 -17.79
C LEU A 570 5.40 19.61 -18.53
N LYS A 571 4.30 20.17 -18.04
CA LYS A 571 3.70 21.43 -18.49
C LYS A 571 3.35 22.31 -17.31
N ILE A 572 3.03 23.57 -17.63
CA ILE A 572 2.50 24.54 -16.67
C ILE A 572 1.16 24.00 -16.13
N GLY A 573 1.06 23.93 -14.80
CA GLY A 573 -0.11 23.43 -14.10
C GLY A 573 -1.16 24.51 -13.84
N PRO A 574 -2.37 24.13 -13.39
CA PRO A 574 -3.48 25.06 -13.18
C PRO A 574 -3.19 26.13 -12.11
N LYS A 575 -2.38 25.82 -11.08
CA LYS A 575 -2.06 26.78 -10.01
C LYS A 575 -0.94 27.77 -10.37
N ALA A 576 -0.36 27.66 -11.57
CA ALA A 576 0.67 28.60 -12.02
C ALA A 576 0.16 30.04 -12.14
N ASN A 577 -1.13 30.24 -12.44
CA ASN A 577 -1.74 31.58 -12.56
C ASN A 577 -1.68 32.38 -11.26
N LEU A 578 -1.59 31.71 -10.10
CA LEU A 578 -1.43 32.37 -8.79
C LEU A 578 -0.11 33.15 -8.69
N LEU A 579 0.90 32.77 -9.49
CA LEU A 579 2.18 33.48 -9.53
C LEU A 579 2.11 34.83 -10.27
N ASN A 580 1.00 35.15 -10.93
CA ASN A 580 0.75 36.49 -11.46
C ASN A 580 0.69 37.53 -10.33
N ASN A 581 0.27 37.11 -9.13
CA ASN A 581 0.38 37.93 -7.93
C ASN A 581 1.82 37.86 -7.40
N GLU A 582 2.51 39.00 -7.36
CA GLU A 582 3.88 39.10 -6.84
C GLU A 582 3.98 38.74 -5.35
N ALA A 583 2.89 38.92 -4.59
CA ALA A 583 2.83 38.56 -3.17
C ALA A 583 2.62 37.06 -2.90
N HIS A 584 2.41 36.24 -3.94
CA HIS A 584 2.17 34.80 -3.78
C HIS A 584 3.44 34.07 -3.33
N VAL A 585 3.32 33.26 -2.28
CA VAL A 585 4.46 32.56 -1.67
C VAL A 585 4.23 31.05 -1.65
N ILE A 586 5.17 30.30 -2.24
CA ILE A 586 5.24 28.86 -2.17
C ILE A 586 6.31 28.48 -1.13
N THR A 587 5.92 27.71 -0.12
CA THR A 587 6.85 27.25 0.93
C THR A 587 6.97 25.74 0.95
N MET A 588 8.20 25.26 1.13
CA MET A 588 8.51 23.84 1.32
C MET A 588 9.20 23.63 2.66
N GLN A 589 8.87 22.56 3.36
CA GLN A 589 9.52 22.21 4.62
C GLN A 589 10.91 21.61 4.34
N VAL A 590 11.93 22.20 4.97
CA VAL A 590 13.33 21.74 4.89
C VAL A 590 13.89 21.51 6.29
N LYS A 591 14.98 20.75 6.38
CA LYS A 591 15.72 20.56 7.64
C LYS A 591 16.49 21.84 7.94
N LYS A 592 16.45 22.32 9.20
CA LYS A 592 17.33 23.40 9.63
C LYS A 592 18.78 22.88 9.63
N PRO A 593 19.75 23.63 9.10
CA PRO A 593 21.14 23.30 9.30
C PRO A 593 21.46 23.40 10.79
N THR A 594 21.80 22.27 11.41
CA THR A 594 22.36 22.26 12.76
C THR A 594 23.68 23.00 12.74
N GLN A 595 23.79 24.11 13.49
CA GLN A 595 25.10 24.70 13.80
C GLN A 595 25.93 23.61 14.46
N SER A 596 26.97 23.15 13.78
CA SER A 596 27.93 22.20 14.32
C SER A 596 28.70 22.89 15.44
N CYS A 597 28.31 22.66 16.69
CA CYS A 597 29.27 22.73 17.79
C CYS A 597 30.22 21.55 17.61
N PHE A 598 31.45 21.86 17.20
CA PHE A 598 32.57 20.92 17.34
C PHE A 598 32.72 20.58 18.82
N GLY A 599 32.42 19.32 19.16
CA GLY A 599 32.60 18.75 20.48
C GLY A 599 32.57 17.23 20.34
N VAL A 600 33.76 16.63 20.33
CA VAL A 600 33.98 15.19 20.31
C VAL A 600 33.36 14.59 21.57
N GLU A 601 32.39 13.69 21.42
CA GLU A 601 32.17 12.59 22.36
C GLU A 601 31.36 11.47 21.70
N SER A 602 31.95 10.27 21.73
CA SER A 602 31.40 9.03 21.21
C SER A 602 30.19 8.59 22.02
N SER A 603 29.01 8.54 21.40
CA SER A 603 27.81 7.96 22.02
C SER A 603 27.87 6.43 21.96
N GLN A 604 28.37 5.85 23.05
CA GLN A 604 28.12 4.46 23.41
C GLN A 604 26.61 4.24 23.63
N THR A 605 26.16 3.11 23.12
CA THR A 605 24.85 2.47 23.30
C THR A 605 24.42 2.40 24.77
N CYS A 606 23.22 2.89 25.07
CA CYS A 606 22.55 2.74 26.36
C CYS A 606 21.79 1.40 26.37
N HIS A 607 22.41 0.34 26.90
CA HIS A 607 21.69 -0.84 27.38
C HIS A 607 21.80 -0.89 28.90
N SER A 608 20.64 -0.87 29.55
CA SER A 608 20.49 -1.20 30.96
C SER A 608 20.25 -2.70 31.06
N GLU A 609 21.17 -3.42 31.69
CA GLU A 609 20.91 -4.75 32.22
C GLU A 609 21.10 -4.71 33.74
N GLN A 610 20.01 -5.00 34.45
CA GLN A 610 20.02 -5.41 35.85
C GLN A 610 20.50 -6.86 35.91
N GLY A 611 21.34 -7.18 36.91
CA GLY A 611 21.44 -8.54 37.43
C GLY A 611 22.84 -9.13 37.52
N ASP A 612 23.42 -8.96 38.71
CA ASP A 612 23.88 -10.05 39.58
C ASP A 612 25.39 -10.22 39.88
N SER A 613 25.71 -9.75 41.09
CA SER A 613 26.63 -10.26 42.12
C SER A 613 27.46 -11.54 41.85
N LYS A 614 28.80 -11.44 41.85
CA LYS A 614 29.73 -12.08 42.84
C LYS A 614 31.22 -12.04 42.43
N LYS A 615 32.04 -11.61 43.41
CA LYS A 615 33.40 -12.07 43.82
C LYS A 615 34.57 -11.96 42.82
N GLN A 616 35.55 -11.08 43.11
CA GLN A 616 36.89 -11.40 43.66
C GLN A 616 37.75 -12.24 42.67
N GLU A 617 38.86 -11.74 42.11
CA GLU A 617 40.14 -11.55 42.80
C GLU A 617 41.21 -10.84 41.93
N LYS A 618 42.26 -10.37 42.62
CA LYS A 618 43.41 -9.56 42.19
C LYS A 618 44.41 -10.27 41.26
N LYS A 619 45.11 -9.48 40.42
CA LYS A 619 46.59 -9.37 40.22
C LYS A 619 46.87 -8.82 38.80
N SER A 620 47.34 -7.58 38.58
CA SER A 620 48.68 -6.96 38.79
C SER A 620 49.84 -7.57 37.97
N GLY A 621 50.47 -6.75 37.11
CA GLY A 621 51.78 -7.00 36.46
C GLY A 621 51.67 -7.09 34.92
N ASN A 622 51.81 -6.05 34.08
CA ASN A 622 52.85 -5.02 33.86
C ASN A 622 54.06 -5.52 33.03
N PHE A 623 54.35 -4.75 31.95
CA PHE A 623 55.54 -4.76 31.06
C PHE A 623 55.72 -5.97 30.10
N TYR A 624 56.09 -5.83 28.81
CA TYR A 624 57.11 -4.97 28.18
C TYR A 624 56.80 -4.66 26.70
N LYS A 625 57.17 -3.44 26.27
CA LYS A 625 57.40 -3.02 24.88
C LYS A 625 58.71 -3.60 24.33
N LYS A 626 58.75 -3.94 23.04
CA LYS A 626 59.79 -3.63 22.01
C LYS A 626 59.46 -4.46 20.76
N SER A 627 58.96 -3.93 19.64
CA SER A 627 59.57 -3.03 18.66
C SER A 627 60.72 -3.66 17.83
N VAL A 628 60.52 -3.68 16.51
CA VAL A 628 61.46 -3.28 15.43
C VAL A 628 61.88 -4.36 14.40
N ASN A 629 61.59 -3.99 13.13
CA ASN A 629 62.23 -4.29 11.82
C ASN A 629 62.08 -5.67 11.15
N MET A 630 61.43 -5.72 9.98
CA MET A 630 61.95 -5.41 8.61
C MET A 630 62.91 -6.49 8.10
N LEU A 631 62.46 -7.28 7.11
CA LEU A 631 63.29 -7.68 5.98
C LEU A 631 62.45 -8.21 4.81
N GLN A 632 62.85 -7.72 3.64
CA GLN A 632 62.33 -7.96 2.30
C GLN A 632 62.84 -9.28 1.71
N GLN A 633 62.03 -9.78 0.75
CA GLN A 633 62.38 -10.57 -0.44
C GLN A 633 62.81 -12.03 -0.29
N SER A 634 62.05 -12.91 -0.98
CA SER A 634 62.62 -13.79 -2.00
C SER A 634 61.55 -14.29 -2.98
N LYS A 635 61.81 -14.05 -4.27
CA LYS A 635 61.16 -14.66 -5.46
C LYS A 635 61.41 -16.17 -5.49
N ASN A 636 60.48 -16.99 -6.00
CA ASN A 636 60.69 -17.79 -7.22
C ASN A 636 59.53 -18.72 -7.61
N THR A 637 59.58 -19.12 -8.88
CA THR A 637 58.83 -20.15 -9.63
C THR A 637 57.50 -19.66 -10.23
N GLY A 638 57.22 -19.81 -11.54
CA GLY A 638 57.87 -20.61 -12.56
C GLY A 638 56.79 -21.29 -13.41
N ALA A 639 56.67 -20.89 -14.66
CA ALA A 639 55.57 -21.20 -15.59
C ALA A 639 55.33 -22.68 -15.90
N LYS A 640 54.09 -23.01 -16.32
CA LYS A 640 53.81 -23.97 -17.40
C LYS A 640 52.43 -23.75 -18.05
N LYS A 641 52.44 -23.45 -19.35
CA LYS A 641 51.31 -23.52 -20.30
C LYS A 641 50.97 -24.98 -20.61
N ARG A 642 49.69 -25.29 -20.85
CA ARG A 642 49.23 -26.20 -21.92
C ARG A 642 47.75 -25.95 -22.23
N LYS A 643 47.47 -25.72 -23.52
CA LYS A 643 46.15 -25.82 -24.17
C LYS A 643 45.76 -27.30 -24.32
N PHE A 644 44.47 -27.61 -24.32
CA PHE A 644 43.80 -28.39 -25.37
C PHE A 644 42.28 -28.20 -25.27
N ASP A 645 41.66 -28.06 -26.44
CA ASP A 645 40.23 -27.86 -26.69
C ASP A 645 39.44 -29.20 -26.67
N ASP A 646 38.12 -29.02 -26.70
CA ASP A 646 37.03 -29.87 -27.23
C ASP A 646 36.09 -30.64 -26.27
N VAL A 647 34.81 -30.35 -26.55
CA VAL A 647 33.48 -30.86 -26.13
C VAL A 647 32.75 -30.08 -25.04
#